data_AF-A0A209D1I0-F1
#
_entry.id   AF-A0A209D1I0-F1
#
_cell.length_a   1.000
_cell.length_b   1.000
_cell.length_c   1.000
_cell.angle_alpha   90.00
_cell.angle_beta   90.00
_cell.angle_gamma   90.00
#
_symmetry.space_group_name_H-M   'P 1'
#
loop_
_entity.id
_entity.type
_entity.pdbx_description
1 polymer ?
#
loop_
_entity_poly.entity_id
_entity_poly.type
_entity_poly.pdbx_seq_one_letter_code
_entity_poly.pdbx_strand_id
1 'polypeptide(L)'
;MTHIRSTGHTGRGRQTARGAAAGTVTGALVAAAALLSPGAAAAPAAPAPEVPPAVTATTLADGERLEVLPGGGAATQPGFRIVSQDGGPAGRYAYALSGDELTVLPTGRTGRTTPTRADLDPRSEQTGGRPGPSGRLAGPSSAPRGGTAGSAAAATYPVTFSVANSVQEAGSLMRVWNSTTWQPYDVETEQFALRGTASLPPGNYFALTVYGSYDRPNYLLAKSFKVTSAAVKVTFDQAGAKETGIRTDDGSVTRTTAAVSASLPNGQIMGYAGGGRSQVFVTPFIASGSALHIHEVQGRKGASRQRPSPVRYDLSHTFERAVPADPVAKVRQADLAETELTVRGGGQYRSGFLQTVPNTPYGGVYLSSNVPVAGFLTEYVTPGLSFSRIAGYGTHTFQLPDRTLQQGVNRGESVGRAPYAPTGGKKYAASRLRDDLVLYGPFSFSDSDGAFGRDAGATQSYRLSTDGETVTEVTGKPAQSSVSLKLPPGRKTYELVRTVTRDGETPFSRLSDKLISEWGFTSGTTTTRTDLGLPDIGFRVSGLGLRNETGPTPSRVIATVNAPDGTPRLRGLEFSVDGGTTWTPIPVEGTSATAEGEVPVPQNTRYVSLRATGSDERTGTTVRQTVSRAFAGPAGVALPPRTAGATAVSGVTVNENKPLVLDGLAHGSSAVFPVEFTATDPSGIAGGSFLLYQGAYNKPDAVLADSTAHCRPVDATTSTCSGLVSLAPHTELGDNALAGVWKVAVAAHANDGQGVADQQEAGAFRMMRKAVLAAADAAPEPVTAGGDLTVTSRLTASDWTDEGYAAYAGQPVTLQFRQSGTTAWSDVRTVTSGADGSVTTTLRAWKNGDWRWAFAANPAATAASSAADYVEVK
;
A
#
# COMPACT_ATOMS: atom_id res chain seq x y z
N MET A 1 52.64 -6.21 64.02
CA MET A 1 52.16 -7.10 62.94
C MET A 1 51.12 -6.29 62.15
N THR A 2 51.48 -5.21 61.45
CA THR A 2 52.45 -5.07 60.32
C THR A 2 51.73 -5.46 59.02
N HIS A 3 51.43 -4.59 58.05
CA HIS A 3 51.73 -3.16 57.89
C HIS A 3 51.04 -2.60 56.61
N ILE A 4 50.68 -1.29 56.64
CA ILE A 4 51.00 -0.22 55.64
C ILE A 4 50.20 -0.21 54.33
N ARG A 5 49.72 0.92 53.76
CA ARG A 5 49.66 2.39 54.05
C ARG A 5 48.58 2.96 53.11
N SER A 6 47.72 3.91 53.51
CA SER A 6 47.87 5.39 53.42
C SER A 6 48.00 5.90 51.97
N THR A 7 47.36 6.97 51.50
CA THR A 7 47.01 8.29 52.08
C THR A 7 46.18 9.04 51.00
N GLY A 8 45.10 9.78 51.32
CA GLY A 8 45.07 11.19 51.75
C GLY A 8 44.67 12.09 50.55
N HIS A 9 43.86 13.16 50.57
CA HIS A 9 43.25 14.10 51.53
C HIS A 9 42.00 14.71 50.82
N THR A 10 40.81 14.95 51.40
CA THR A 10 40.33 15.86 52.47
C THR A 10 40.51 17.37 52.28
N GLY A 11 39.36 18.08 52.30
CA GLY A 11 39.16 19.49 52.68
C GLY A 11 37.73 19.92 52.26
N ARG A 12 36.65 19.74 53.01
CA ARG A 12 36.17 20.24 54.32
C ARG A 12 36.00 21.78 54.42
N GLY A 13 34.73 22.19 54.53
CA GLY A 13 34.20 23.40 55.20
C GLY A 13 32.67 23.46 54.99
N ARG A 14 31.82 23.00 55.93
CA ARG A 14 31.09 23.80 56.96
C ARG A 14 30.34 25.01 56.36
N GLN A 15 29.13 25.41 56.73
CA GLN A 15 27.99 24.91 57.52
C GLN A 15 26.94 26.05 57.39
N THR A 16 25.65 25.75 57.54
CA THR A 16 24.53 26.66 57.92
C THR A 16 24.15 27.84 57.00
N ALA A 17 22.89 27.86 56.52
CA ALA A 17 21.83 28.72 57.09
C ALA A 17 20.50 28.58 56.30
N ARG A 18 19.39 28.64 57.06
CA ARG A 18 18.00 28.73 56.61
C ARG A 18 17.73 30.05 55.86
N GLY A 19 16.73 30.05 54.98
CA GLY A 19 16.10 31.29 54.52
C GLY A 19 15.07 31.05 53.42
N ALA A 20 13.79 31.04 53.79
CA ALA A 20 12.66 31.10 52.88
C ALA A 20 12.53 32.49 52.26
N ALA A 21 12.06 32.59 51.00
CA ALA A 21 11.15 33.66 50.57
C ALA A 21 10.66 33.39 49.14
N ALA A 22 9.34 33.49 48.97
CA ALA A 22 8.64 33.63 47.71
C ALA A 22 8.96 34.97 47.03
N GLY A 23 8.78 35.03 45.70
CA GLY A 23 8.89 36.29 44.96
C GLY A 23 8.62 36.13 43.47
N THR A 24 7.36 36.24 43.09
CA THR A 24 6.86 36.52 41.73
C THR A 24 7.35 37.89 41.23
N VAL A 25 7.87 37.99 40.00
CA VAL A 25 7.80 39.19 39.11
C VAL A 25 7.98 38.70 37.65
N THR A 26 6.94 38.58 36.83
CA THR A 26 6.38 39.58 35.89
C THR A 26 7.39 40.21 34.94
N GLY A 27 7.13 40.11 33.63
CA GLY A 27 8.08 40.43 32.57
C GLY A 27 8.29 41.92 32.29
N ALA A 28 9.18 42.18 31.34
CA ALA A 28 9.12 43.34 30.45
C ALA A 28 9.97 43.07 29.19
N LEU A 29 9.38 43.42 28.06
CA LEU A 29 10.00 43.54 26.75
C LEU A 29 11.22 44.47 26.81
N VAL A 30 12.26 44.15 26.03
CA VAL A 30 13.15 45.17 25.46
C VAL A 30 13.33 44.87 23.97
N ALA A 31 13.09 45.93 23.20
CA ALA A 31 13.06 46.01 21.77
C ALA A 31 14.42 45.77 21.11
N ALA A 32 14.32 45.34 19.86
CA ALA A 32 15.40 45.11 18.92
C ALA A 32 16.30 46.35 18.72
N ALA A 33 17.60 46.12 18.77
CA ALA A 33 18.59 46.95 18.10
C ALA A 33 19.24 46.10 17.01
N ALA A 34 18.97 46.45 15.76
CA ALA A 34 19.62 45.87 14.59
C ALA A 34 21.09 46.32 14.55
N LEU A 35 22.01 45.36 14.46
CA LEU A 35 23.38 45.58 14.02
C LEU A 35 23.64 44.67 12.82
N LEU A 36 23.75 45.29 11.65
CA LEU A 36 24.20 44.70 10.41
C LEU A 36 25.68 44.39 10.47
N SER A 37 26.06 43.16 10.11
CA SER A 37 27.38 42.80 9.59
C SER A 37 27.25 41.53 8.73
N PRO A 38 28.12 41.32 7.72
CA PRO A 38 27.73 40.74 6.44
C PRO A 38 28.18 39.28 6.24
N GLY A 39 27.46 38.58 5.36
CA GLY A 39 28.04 37.55 4.49
C GLY A 39 28.26 36.15 5.08
N ALA A 40 27.20 35.35 5.09
CA ALA A 40 27.26 33.97 4.60
C ALA A 40 25.98 33.76 3.79
N ALA A 41 26.10 33.88 2.47
CA ALA A 41 25.01 33.51 1.58
C ALA A 41 24.63 32.06 1.92
N ALA A 42 23.38 31.84 2.33
CA ALA A 42 22.81 30.51 2.36
C ALA A 42 23.12 29.88 1.00
N ALA A 43 23.76 28.71 1.01
CA ALA A 43 23.91 27.94 -0.20
C ALA A 43 22.52 27.85 -0.84
N PRO A 44 22.37 28.22 -2.13
CA PRO A 44 21.07 28.11 -2.79
C PRO A 44 20.62 26.66 -2.60
N ALA A 45 19.41 26.49 -2.07
CA ALA A 45 18.78 25.19 -2.04
C ALA A 45 18.98 24.54 -3.41
N ALA A 46 19.47 23.30 -3.42
CA ALA A 46 19.68 22.56 -4.66
C ALA A 46 18.46 22.78 -5.56
N PRO A 47 18.63 23.22 -6.82
CA PRO A 47 17.49 23.44 -7.69
C PRO A 47 16.69 22.14 -7.68
N ALA A 48 15.41 22.25 -7.32
CA ALA A 48 14.49 21.13 -7.38
C ALA A 48 14.71 20.44 -8.73
N PRO A 49 14.72 19.09 -8.78
CA PRO A 49 14.95 18.36 -10.01
C PRO A 49 14.09 18.99 -11.09
N GLU A 50 14.71 19.48 -12.17
CA GLU A 50 14.04 20.29 -13.18
C GLU A 50 12.79 19.52 -13.61
N VAL A 51 11.66 19.99 -13.11
CA VAL A 51 10.39 19.33 -13.30
C VAL A 51 10.12 19.44 -14.79
N PRO A 52 9.71 18.37 -15.49
CA PRO A 52 9.19 18.54 -16.84
C PRO A 52 8.20 19.71 -16.85
N PRO A 53 8.42 20.75 -17.69
CA PRO A 53 7.56 21.92 -17.71
C PRO A 53 6.13 21.47 -17.96
N ALA A 54 5.20 21.99 -17.17
CA ALA A 54 3.78 21.69 -17.33
C ALA A 54 3.36 22.06 -18.76
N VAL A 55 2.61 21.16 -19.41
CA VAL A 55 2.04 21.43 -20.74
C VAL A 55 0.96 22.51 -20.61
N THR A 56 0.18 22.43 -19.52
CA THR A 56 -0.82 23.41 -19.08
C THR A 56 -0.87 23.42 -17.55
N ALA A 57 -1.15 24.57 -16.95
CA ALA A 57 -1.38 24.71 -15.50
C ALA A 57 -2.65 25.53 -15.22
N THR A 58 -3.35 25.20 -14.15
CA THR A 58 -4.56 25.89 -13.73
C THR A 58 -4.65 25.92 -12.20
N THR A 59 -5.36 26.91 -11.66
CA THR A 59 -5.49 27.08 -10.20
C THR A 59 -6.74 26.34 -9.73
N LEU A 60 -6.59 25.49 -8.72
CA LEU A 60 -7.68 24.80 -8.04
C LEU A 60 -8.41 25.76 -7.10
N ALA A 61 -9.62 25.37 -6.69
CA ALA A 61 -10.47 26.23 -5.88
C ALA A 61 -10.01 26.41 -4.42
N ASP A 62 -9.11 25.55 -3.94
CA ASP A 62 -8.39 25.72 -2.66
C ASP A 62 -7.12 26.57 -2.80
N GLY A 63 -6.87 27.08 -4.02
CA GLY A 63 -5.72 27.91 -4.35
C GLY A 63 -4.47 27.14 -4.75
N GLU A 64 -4.41 25.81 -4.57
CA GLU A 64 -3.29 25.00 -5.03
C GLU A 64 -3.24 24.96 -6.58
N ARG A 65 -2.06 24.71 -7.16
CA ARG A 65 -1.90 24.72 -8.62
C ARG A 65 -1.91 23.30 -9.18
N LEU A 66 -2.89 22.98 -10.03
CA LEU A 66 -2.92 21.77 -10.83
C LEU A 66 -2.03 21.95 -12.06
N GLU A 67 -1.08 21.05 -12.25
CA GLU A 67 -0.20 21.03 -13.40
C GLU A 67 -0.34 19.73 -14.18
N VAL A 68 -0.60 19.84 -15.48
CA VAL A 68 -0.62 18.72 -16.41
C VAL A 68 0.81 18.48 -16.91
N LEU A 69 1.30 17.28 -16.68
CA LEU A 69 2.65 16.87 -17.03
C LEU A 69 2.63 16.10 -18.36
N PRO A 70 3.65 16.24 -19.22
CA PRO A 70 3.74 15.45 -20.44
C PRO A 70 3.75 13.94 -20.12
N GLY A 71 3.03 13.15 -20.91
CA GLY A 71 3.02 11.69 -20.78
C GLY A 71 4.41 11.09 -21.03
N GLY A 72 4.93 10.34 -20.07
CA GLY A 72 6.21 9.64 -20.19
C GLY A 72 6.04 8.20 -20.66
N GLY A 73 6.76 7.79 -21.71
CA GLY A 73 6.88 6.38 -22.11
C GLY A 73 5.58 5.72 -22.60
N ALA A 74 5.39 4.44 -22.28
CA ALA A 74 4.28 3.58 -22.74
C ALA A 74 2.89 3.94 -22.15
N ALA A 75 2.77 5.03 -21.39
CA ALA A 75 1.49 5.56 -20.96
C ALA A 75 0.86 6.36 -22.11
N THR A 76 -0.36 5.99 -22.51
CA THR A 76 -1.15 6.71 -23.52
C THR A 76 -1.82 7.98 -22.97
N GLN A 77 -1.65 8.31 -21.68
CA GLN A 77 -2.28 9.46 -21.02
C GLN A 77 -1.27 10.32 -20.25
N PRO A 78 -1.45 11.66 -20.21
CA PRO A 78 -0.59 12.54 -19.44
C PRO A 78 -0.78 12.35 -17.93
N GLY A 79 0.29 12.59 -17.17
CA GLY A 79 0.21 12.65 -15.71
C GLY A 79 -0.23 14.04 -15.25
N PHE A 80 -0.64 14.17 -13.99
CA PHE A 80 -0.87 15.47 -13.37
C PHE A 80 -0.26 15.51 -11.97
N ARG A 81 -0.01 16.72 -11.46
CA ARG A 81 0.41 16.94 -10.08
C ARG A 81 -0.27 18.19 -9.51
N ILE A 82 -0.33 18.26 -8.19
CA ILE A 82 -0.84 19.42 -7.49
C ILE A 82 0.30 20.03 -6.68
N VAL A 83 0.53 21.31 -6.88
CA VAL A 83 1.57 22.09 -6.25
C VAL A 83 0.93 22.95 -5.17
N SER A 84 1.29 22.68 -3.91
CA SER A 84 0.82 23.48 -2.77
C SER A 84 1.25 24.94 -2.90
N GLN A 85 0.41 25.86 -2.42
CA GLN A 85 0.72 27.29 -2.41
C GLN A 85 1.98 27.61 -1.58
N ASP A 86 2.20 26.85 -0.50
CA ASP A 86 3.20 27.19 0.54
C ASP A 86 4.41 26.24 0.55
N GLY A 87 4.54 25.37 -0.45
CA GLY A 87 5.64 24.38 -0.54
C GLY A 87 5.52 23.20 0.42
N GLY A 88 4.40 23.06 1.15
CA GLY A 88 4.06 21.89 1.95
C GLY A 88 3.45 20.73 1.12
N PRO A 89 3.08 19.60 1.77
CA PRO A 89 2.36 18.53 1.10
C PRO A 89 1.01 19.04 0.59
N ALA A 90 0.67 18.69 -0.66
CA ALA A 90 -0.60 19.02 -1.26
C ALA A 90 -1.77 18.44 -0.45
N GLY A 91 -2.96 19.06 -0.57
CA GLY A 91 -4.20 18.57 0.02
C GLY A 91 -4.58 17.13 -0.39
N ARG A 92 -5.71 16.62 0.13
CA ARG A 92 -6.27 15.33 -0.33
C ARG A 92 -7.21 15.58 -1.50
N TYR A 93 -7.18 14.75 -2.54
CA TYR A 93 -7.95 14.96 -3.76
C TYR A 93 -8.66 13.69 -4.26
N ALA A 94 -9.81 13.87 -4.89
CA ALA A 94 -10.42 12.91 -5.80
C ALA A 94 -10.18 13.34 -7.25
N TYR A 95 -10.02 12.40 -8.17
CA TYR A 95 -9.84 12.71 -9.59
C TYR A 95 -10.57 11.70 -10.47
N ALA A 96 -10.98 12.15 -11.65
CA ALA A 96 -11.62 11.34 -12.67
C ALA A 96 -11.09 11.73 -14.06
N LEU A 97 -11.05 10.77 -14.97
CA LEU A 97 -10.59 10.98 -16.33
C LEU A 97 -11.64 10.43 -17.30
N SER A 98 -12.07 11.27 -18.25
CA SER A 98 -13.13 10.96 -19.22
C SER A 98 -12.70 11.39 -20.61
N GLY A 99 -12.33 10.45 -21.48
CA GLY A 99 -11.68 10.77 -22.75
C GLY A 99 -10.32 11.45 -22.51
N ASP A 100 -10.13 12.65 -23.06
CA ASP A 100 -8.94 13.51 -22.87
C ASP A 100 -9.13 14.57 -21.77
N GLU A 101 -10.22 14.47 -20.98
CA GLU A 101 -10.57 15.44 -19.94
C GLU A 101 -10.20 14.92 -18.54
N LEU A 102 -9.33 15.65 -17.84
CA LEU A 102 -9.01 15.42 -16.42
C LEU A 102 -9.87 16.31 -15.52
N THR A 103 -10.55 15.70 -14.54
CA THR A 103 -11.27 16.38 -13.45
C THR A 103 -10.57 16.12 -12.12
N VAL A 104 -10.28 17.18 -11.35
CA VAL A 104 -9.62 17.11 -10.03
C VAL A 104 -10.45 17.87 -8.98
N LEU A 105 -10.62 17.28 -7.79
CA LEU A 105 -11.51 17.75 -6.72
C LEU A 105 -10.81 17.71 -5.35
N PRO A 106 -10.63 18.84 -4.65
CA PRO A 106 -10.14 18.84 -3.27
C PRO A 106 -11.09 18.13 -2.31
N THR A 107 -10.56 17.45 -1.29
CA THR A 107 -11.33 16.74 -0.26
C THR A 107 -10.97 17.25 1.13
N GLY A 108 -11.98 17.49 1.99
CA GLY A 108 -11.78 17.79 3.41
C GLY A 108 -11.85 19.27 3.85
N ARG A 109 -12.45 20.20 3.09
CA ARG A 109 -12.77 21.57 3.55
C ARG A 109 -14.19 21.98 3.15
N THR A 110 -14.85 22.78 3.99
CA THR A 110 -16.21 23.28 3.77
C THR A 110 -16.22 24.51 2.85
N GLY A 111 -16.80 24.38 1.65
CA GLY A 111 -17.02 25.48 0.71
C GLY A 111 -17.45 25.00 -0.68
N ARG A 112 -18.25 25.80 -1.42
CA ARG A 112 -18.60 25.53 -2.83
C ARG A 112 -17.35 25.69 -3.69
N THR A 113 -17.00 24.67 -4.46
CA THR A 113 -15.91 24.77 -5.45
C THR A 113 -16.34 24.23 -6.81
N THR A 114 -15.89 24.89 -7.88
CA THR A 114 -16.14 24.49 -9.27
C THR A 114 -15.07 23.49 -9.72
N PRO A 115 -15.41 22.38 -10.40
CA PRO A 115 -14.42 21.47 -10.97
C PRO A 115 -13.55 22.18 -12.01
N THR A 116 -12.23 21.98 -11.96
CA THR A 116 -11.32 22.48 -12.99
C THR A 116 -11.07 21.40 -14.03
N ARG A 117 -11.34 21.71 -15.30
CA ARG A 117 -11.12 20.83 -16.47
C ARG A 117 -9.84 21.23 -17.18
N ALA A 118 -9.02 20.27 -17.60
CA ALA A 118 -7.85 20.50 -18.43
C ALA A 118 -7.76 19.45 -19.56
N ASP A 119 -7.54 19.93 -20.79
CA ASP A 119 -7.32 19.10 -21.99
C ASP A 119 -5.90 18.51 -22.01
N LEU A 120 -5.79 17.27 -22.50
CA LEU A 120 -4.60 16.43 -22.36
C LEU A 120 -3.77 16.21 -23.67
N ASP A 121 -4.13 16.79 -24.82
CA ASP A 121 -3.40 16.61 -26.11
C ASP A 121 -2.71 17.90 -26.63
N PRO A 122 -1.35 17.99 -26.63
CA PRO A 122 -0.61 19.11 -27.22
C PRO A 122 -0.30 18.97 -28.72
N ARG A 123 -0.79 17.95 -29.45
CA ARG A 123 -0.33 17.68 -30.84
C ARG A 123 -1.19 18.28 -31.96
N SER A 124 -2.23 19.07 -31.69
CA SER A 124 -3.10 19.55 -32.77
C SER A 124 -2.56 20.75 -33.58
N GLU A 125 -1.42 21.34 -33.22
CA GLU A 125 -0.91 22.55 -33.92
C GLU A 125 0.30 22.33 -34.85
N GLN A 126 0.94 21.16 -34.88
CA GLN A 126 2.10 20.91 -35.75
C GLN A 126 1.94 19.63 -36.57
N THR A 127 1.23 19.71 -37.70
CA THR A 127 1.59 19.10 -39.01
C THR A 127 0.39 19.14 -39.96
N GLY A 128 0.52 19.91 -41.04
CA GLY A 128 -0.38 19.80 -42.20
C GLY A 128 -0.02 18.61 -43.09
N GLY A 129 -1.03 18.02 -43.76
CA GLY A 129 -0.85 17.30 -45.03
C GLY A 129 -1.17 15.79 -45.13
N ARG A 130 -2.48 15.44 -45.18
CA ARG A 130 -3.13 14.33 -45.95
C ARG A 130 -2.92 12.82 -45.56
N PRO A 131 -3.86 11.88 -45.93
CA PRO A 131 -4.63 11.08 -44.94
C PRO A 131 -4.82 9.55 -45.17
N GLY A 132 -5.22 8.82 -44.11
CA GLY A 132 -6.12 7.62 -44.11
C GLY A 132 -5.58 6.31 -43.49
N PRO A 133 -6.43 5.34 -43.01
CA PRO A 133 -7.87 5.37 -42.71
C PRO A 133 -8.25 4.83 -41.31
N SER A 134 -8.76 5.68 -40.42
CA SER A 134 -9.76 5.30 -39.40
C SER A 134 -10.51 6.58 -39.01
N GLY A 135 -11.83 6.58 -39.21
CA GLY A 135 -12.66 7.77 -39.16
C GLY A 135 -12.79 8.32 -37.74
N ARG A 136 -12.12 9.44 -37.46
CA ARG A 136 -12.44 10.36 -36.36
C ARG A 136 -13.68 11.18 -36.76
N LEU A 137 -14.68 11.23 -35.89
CA LEU A 137 -15.63 12.35 -35.83
C LEU A 137 -15.11 13.32 -34.76
N ALA A 138 -14.51 14.43 -35.19
CA ALA A 138 -14.28 15.60 -34.37
C ALA A 138 -15.35 16.65 -34.70
N GLY A 139 -15.90 17.30 -33.67
CA GLY A 139 -16.74 18.49 -33.79
C GLY A 139 -16.37 19.48 -32.67
N PRO A 140 -16.01 20.75 -32.96
CA PRO A 140 -15.40 21.68 -32.02
C PRO A 140 -16.38 22.60 -31.28
N SER A 141 -15.95 23.06 -30.10
CA SER A 141 -16.48 24.25 -29.41
C SER A 141 -15.82 25.51 -29.96
N SER A 142 -16.59 26.37 -30.62
CA SER A 142 -16.59 27.85 -30.53
C SER A 142 -17.24 28.45 -31.79
N ALA A 143 -18.20 29.34 -31.58
CA ALA A 143 -18.90 30.06 -32.64
C ALA A 143 -18.01 31.16 -33.26
N PRO A 144 -18.01 31.33 -34.60
CA PRO A 144 -17.75 32.61 -35.24
C PRO A 144 -19.07 33.33 -35.55
N ARG A 145 -19.10 34.66 -35.35
CA ARG A 145 -20.14 35.53 -35.89
C ARG A 145 -20.02 35.59 -37.42
N GLY A 146 -21.10 35.26 -38.12
CA GLY A 146 -21.33 35.53 -39.55
C GLY A 146 -22.41 34.62 -40.13
N GLY A 147 -23.54 35.20 -40.57
CA GLY A 147 -24.73 34.47 -41.09
C GLY A 147 -24.43 33.55 -42.28
N THR A 148 -25.23 32.54 -42.63
CA THR A 148 -26.70 32.50 -42.76
C THR A 148 -27.23 31.04 -42.73
N ALA A 149 -28.55 30.91 -42.51
CA ALA A 149 -29.41 29.71 -42.59
C ALA A 149 -29.40 28.75 -41.37
N GLY A 150 -30.39 28.94 -40.50
CA GLY A 150 -30.52 28.25 -39.21
C GLY A 150 -31.05 26.82 -39.31
N SER A 151 -30.35 25.92 -38.63
CA SER A 151 -30.97 24.81 -37.91
C SER A 151 -31.21 25.30 -36.48
N ALA A 152 -32.47 25.39 -36.05
CA ALA A 152 -32.80 25.80 -34.70
C ALA A 152 -32.18 24.80 -33.71
N ALA A 153 -31.32 25.29 -32.80
CA ALA A 153 -30.84 24.48 -31.69
C ALA A 153 -32.06 23.94 -30.93
N ALA A 154 -32.17 22.61 -30.82
CA ALA A 154 -33.30 21.99 -30.14
C ALA A 154 -33.40 22.56 -28.71
N ALA A 155 -34.60 22.99 -28.31
CA ALA A 155 -34.84 23.48 -26.96
C ALA A 155 -34.42 22.42 -25.94
N THR A 156 -33.64 22.81 -24.92
CA THR A 156 -33.24 21.95 -23.81
C THR A 156 -33.98 22.37 -22.55
N TYR A 157 -34.22 21.41 -21.67
CA TYR A 157 -34.96 21.60 -20.43
C TYR A 157 -34.10 21.16 -19.23
N PRO A 158 -34.16 21.90 -18.11
CA PRO A 158 -33.35 21.60 -16.95
C PRO A 158 -33.83 20.31 -16.27
N VAL A 159 -32.88 19.44 -15.96
CA VAL A 159 -33.10 18.19 -15.24
C VAL A 159 -32.26 18.20 -13.98
N THR A 160 -32.89 17.89 -12.85
CA THR A 160 -32.23 17.78 -11.54
C THR A 160 -32.21 16.32 -11.11
N PHE A 161 -31.09 15.86 -10.61
CA PHE A 161 -30.85 14.51 -10.12
C PHE A 161 -30.68 14.53 -8.61
N SER A 162 -31.20 13.51 -7.94
CA SER A 162 -31.08 13.31 -6.50
C SER A 162 -31.12 11.83 -6.15
N VAL A 163 -30.54 11.44 -5.01
CA VAL A 163 -30.73 10.12 -4.42
C VAL A 163 -31.62 10.24 -3.19
N ALA A 164 -32.73 9.51 -3.17
CA ALA A 164 -33.60 9.37 -2.00
C ALA A 164 -33.15 8.20 -1.12
N ASN A 165 -33.53 8.27 0.16
CA ASN A 165 -33.26 7.22 1.15
C ASN A 165 -31.77 6.92 1.37
N SER A 166 -30.89 7.86 1.00
CA SER A 166 -29.48 7.77 1.36
C SER A 166 -29.29 8.06 2.84
N VAL A 167 -28.46 7.23 3.47
CA VAL A 167 -27.98 7.41 4.84
C VAL A 167 -26.52 7.89 4.88
N GLN A 168 -25.98 8.30 3.71
CA GLN A 168 -24.58 8.66 3.53
C GLN A 168 -24.42 10.03 2.86
N GLU A 169 -23.51 10.85 3.39
CA GLU A 169 -22.94 11.98 2.67
C GLU A 169 -21.77 11.46 1.82
N ALA A 170 -21.98 11.40 0.50
CA ALA A 170 -21.00 10.87 -0.44
C ALA A 170 -21.00 11.69 -1.73
N GLY A 171 -19.83 11.79 -2.38
CA GLY A 171 -19.77 12.19 -3.78
C GLY A 171 -20.37 11.10 -4.67
N SER A 172 -20.91 11.49 -5.82
CA SER A 172 -21.46 10.55 -6.78
C SER A 172 -20.97 10.84 -8.20
N LEU A 173 -20.79 9.77 -8.98
CA LEU A 173 -20.67 9.86 -10.42
C LEU A 173 -22.07 9.67 -11.01
N MET A 174 -22.60 10.70 -11.68
CA MET A 174 -23.89 10.62 -12.37
C MET A 174 -23.67 10.70 -13.87
N ARG A 175 -24.39 9.88 -14.64
CA ARG A 175 -24.31 9.82 -16.10
C ARG A 175 -25.71 9.67 -16.70
N VAL A 176 -25.91 10.26 -17.87
CA VAL A 176 -27.19 10.21 -18.58
C VAL A 176 -26.94 9.89 -20.05
N TRP A 177 -27.81 9.05 -20.62
CA TRP A 177 -27.83 8.74 -22.04
C TRP A 177 -29.24 8.89 -22.59
N ASN A 178 -29.35 9.27 -23.86
CA ASN A 178 -30.59 9.05 -24.61
C ASN A 178 -30.82 7.53 -24.71
N SER A 179 -31.99 7.04 -24.31
CA SER A 179 -32.24 5.60 -24.19
C SER A 179 -32.45 4.89 -25.54
N THR A 180 -32.49 5.64 -26.64
CA THR A 180 -32.63 5.11 -28.01
C THR A 180 -31.32 5.17 -28.76
N THR A 181 -30.63 6.32 -28.74
CA THR A 181 -29.37 6.52 -29.48
C THR A 181 -28.13 6.17 -28.66
N TRP A 182 -28.27 6.02 -27.34
CA TRP A 182 -27.17 5.87 -26.39
C TRP A 182 -26.13 7.01 -26.46
N GLN A 183 -26.54 8.18 -26.95
CA GLN A 183 -25.73 9.39 -26.89
C GLN A 183 -25.60 9.85 -25.43
N PRO A 184 -24.37 10.02 -24.90
CA PRO A 184 -24.15 10.51 -23.55
C PRO A 184 -24.42 12.01 -23.44
N TYR A 185 -24.84 12.44 -22.25
CA TYR A 185 -24.99 13.83 -21.85
C TYR A 185 -24.28 14.08 -20.52
N ASP A 186 -23.63 15.23 -20.41
CA ASP A 186 -22.93 15.62 -19.19
C ASP A 186 -23.91 15.91 -18.06
N VAL A 187 -23.53 15.51 -16.85
CA VAL A 187 -24.22 15.82 -15.61
C VAL A 187 -23.24 16.57 -14.70
N GLU A 188 -23.60 17.80 -14.35
CA GLU A 188 -22.87 18.57 -13.34
C GLU A 188 -23.25 18.02 -11.96
N THR A 189 -22.33 17.31 -11.31
CA THR A 189 -22.56 16.71 -9.99
C THR A 189 -22.16 17.68 -8.88
N GLU A 190 -22.99 17.80 -7.84
CA GLU A 190 -22.66 18.58 -6.66
C GLU A 190 -21.66 17.79 -5.79
N GLN A 191 -20.57 18.43 -5.37
CA GLN A 191 -19.56 17.79 -4.54
C GLN A 191 -20.11 17.44 -3.16
N PHE A 192 -19.77 16.24 -2.67
CA PHE A 192 -20.24 15.69 -1.38
C PHE A 192 -21.77 15.60 -1.23
N ALA A 193 -22.49 15.75 -2.34
CA ALA A 193 -23.92 15.62 -2.38
C ALA A 193 -24.31 14.58 -3.43
N LEU A 194 -25.36 13.84 -3.12
CA LEU A 194 -25.99 12.93 -4.06
C LEU A 194 -26.98 13.69 -4.95
N ARG A 195 -26.49 14.75 -5.60
CA ARG A 195 -27.26 15.67 -6.45
C ARG A 195 -26.48 16.02 -7.71
N GLY A 196 -27.22 16.36 -8.77
CA GLY A 196 -26.62 16.88 -9.99
C GLY A 196 -27.63 17.53 -10.92
N THR A 197 -27.14 18.18 -11.97
CA THR A 197 -27.96 18.90 -12.95
C THR A 197 -27.50 18.64 -14.38
N ALA A 198 -28.45 18.61 -15.31
CA ALA A 198 -28.18 18.55 -16.75
C ALA A 198 -29.23 19.36 -17.53
N SER A 199 -28.91 19.72 -18.77
CA SER A 199 -29.86 20.35 -19.71
C SER A 199 -30.07 19.41 -20.91
N LEU A 200 -31.27 18.86 -21.03
CA LEU A 200 -31.56 17.78 -21.99
C LEU A 200 -32.67 18.18 -22.97
N PRO A 201 -32.58 17.84 -24.27
CA PRO A 201 -33.68 18.03 -25.22
C PRO A 201 -34.87 17.08 -24.91
N PRO A 202 -36.06 17.29 -25.52
CA PRO A 202 -37.16 16.33 -25.42
C PRO A 202 -36.72 14.94 -25.87
N GLY A 203 -37.02 13.91 -25.08
CA GLY A 203 -36.56 12.55 -25.38
C GLY A 203 -36.78 11.57 -24.23
N ASN A 204 -36.44 10.31 -24.49
CA ASN A 204 -36.38 9.28 -23.46
C ASN A 204 -34.92 9.08 -23.04
N TYR A 205 -34.70 8.96 -21.75
CA TYR A 205 -33.37 8.96 -21.16
C TYR A 205 -33.22 7.83 -20.15
N PHE A 206 -31.98 7.39 -20.02
CA PHE A 206 -31.52 6.46 -19.01
C PHE A 206 -30.42 7.14 -18.21
N ALA A 207 -30.61 7.24 -16.89
CA ALA A 207 -29.63 7.80 -15.98
C ALA A 207 -29.07 6.71 -15.05
N LEU A 208 -27.85 6.93 -14.63
CA LEU A 208 -27.17 6.13 -13.62
C LEU A 208 -26.50 7.05 -12.61
N THR A 209 -26.47 6.62 -11.36
CA THR A 209 -25.49 7.10 -10.39
C THR A 209 -24.71 5.95 -9.77
N VAL A 210 -23.39 6.15 -9.60
CA VAL A 210 -22.53 5.31 -8.77
C VAL A 210 -22.02 6.13 -7.60
N TYR A 211 -22.19 5.61 -6.39
CA TYR A 211 -21.64 6.23 -5.18
C TYR A 211 -21.38 5.17 -4.12
N GLY A 212 -20.54 5.51 -3.15
CA GLY A 212 -20.21 4.66 -2.04
C GLY A 212 -19.06 5.23 -1.24
N SER A 213 -18.79 4.58 -0.12
CA SER A 213 -17.63 4.84 0.73
C SER A 213 -16.97 3.51 1.10
N TYR A 214 -15.79 3.59 1.70
CA TYR A 214 -14.97 2.42 2.03
C TYR A 214 -15.48 1.65 3.27
N ASP A 215 -16.38 2.26 4.05
CA ASP A 215 -16.96 1.74 5.29
C ASP A 215 -18.48 1.51 5.21
N ARG A 216 -19.09 1.79 4.05
CA ARG A 216 -20.53 1.62 3.82
C ARG A 216 -20.79 0.86 2.52
N PRO A 217 -22.03 0.40 2.31
CA PRO A 217 -22.42 -0.16 1.04
C PRO A 217 -22.23 0.82 -0.12
N ASN A 218 -21.83 0.26 -1.24
CA ASN A 218 -21.71 0.94 -2.53
C ASN A 218 -22.99 0.70 -3.34
N TYR A 219 -23.35 1.65 -4.18
CA TYR A 219 -24.58 1.63 -4.94
C TYR A 219 -24.33 1.98 -6.41
N LEU A 220 -25.00 1.25 -7.28
CA LEU A 220 -25.17 1.57 -8.70
C LEU A 220 -26.67 1.64 -8.95
N LEU A 221 -27.19 2.86 -9.01
CA LEU A 221 -28.63 3.10 -9.14
C LEU A 221 -28.96 3.60 -10.53
N ALA A 222 -29.95 2.97 -11.15
CA ALA A 222 -30.38 3.29 -12.52
C ALA A 222 -31.81 3.82 -12.52
N LYS A 223 -32.12 4.74 -13.45
CA LYS A 223 -33.47 5.27 -13.62
C LYS A 223 -33.73 5.71 -15.06
N SER A 224 -34.80 5.19 -15.65
CA SER A 224 -35.34 5.71 -16.90
C SER A 224 -36.29 6.88 -16.64
N PHE A 225 -36.28 7.87 -17.52
CA PHE A 225 -37.15 9.04 -17.44
C PHE A 225 -37.40 9.67 -18.81
N LYS A 226 -38.34 10.62 -18.88
CA LYS A 226 -38.71 11.32 -20.11
C LYS A 226 -38.62 12.83 -19.89
N VAL A 227 -38.04 13.53 -20.86
CA VAL A 227 -38.05 15.00 -20.95
C VAL A 227 -39.03 15.38 -22.05
N THR A 228 -39.96 16.29 -21.74
CA THR A 228 -40.91 16.84 -22.71
C THR A 228 -40.59 18.30 -22.94
N SER A 229 -41.36 19.22 -22.36
CA SER A 229 -41.22 20.67 -22.56
C SER A 229 -41.16 21.44 -21.24
N ALA A 230 -40.72 20.79 -20.16
CA ALA A 230 -40.65 21.36 -18.83
C ALA A 230 -39.49 20.77 -18.02
N ALA A 231 -39.14 21.43 -16.92
CA ALA A 231 -38.13 20.97 -15.99
C ALA A 231 -38.50 19.58 -15.41
N VAL A 232 -37.51 18.70 -15.25
CA VAL A 232 -37.70 17.33 -14.73
C VAL A 232 -36.90 17.12 -13.46
N LYS A 233 -37.51 16.44 -12.47
CA LYS A 233 -36.81 15.95 -11.27
C LYS A 233 -36.67 14.43 -11.36
N VAL A 234 -35.43 13.95 -11.33
CA VAL A 234 -35.09 12.52 -11.36
C VAL A 234 -34.53 12.14 -10.00
N THR A 235 -35.21 11.21 -9.33
CA THR A 235 -34.79 10.72 -8.01
C THR A 235 -34.47 9.24 -8.09
N PHE A 236 -33.20 8.86 -7.89
CA PHE A 236 -32.79 7.48 -7.71
C PHE A 236 -33.25 7.00 -6.32
N ASP A 237 -33.70 5.75 -6.22
CA ASP A 237 -34.14 5.18 -4.96
C ASP A 237 -33.17 4.10 -4.48
N GLN A 238 -32.51 4.36 -3.35
CA GLN A 238 -31.62 3.40 -2.71
C GLN A 238 -32.37 2.16 -2.20
N ALA A 239 -33.61 2.33 -1.72
CA ALA A 239 -34.36 1.25 -1.07
C ALA A 239 -34.77 0.12 -2.04
N GLY A 240 -34.89 0.44 -3.33
CA GLY A 240 -35.19 -0.53 -4.39
C GLY A 240 -33.98 -1.34 -4.88
N ALA A 241 -32.76 -1.00 -4.45
CA ALA A 241 -31.56 -1.69 -4.90
C ALA A 241 -31.40 -3.08 -4.26
N LYS A 242 -30.77 -4.00 -4.98
CA LYS A 242 -30.55 -5.39 -4.57
C LYS A 242 -29.07 -5.68 -4.44
N GLU A 243 -28.69 -6.40 -3.39
CA GLU A 243 -27.30 -6.79 -3.15
C GLU A 243 -26.81 -7.70 -4.27
N THR A 244 -25.60 -7.46 -4.76
CA THR A 244 -24.95 -8.29 -5.75
C THR A 244 -23.95 -9.25 -5.12
N GLY A 245 -23.66 -10.34 -5.83
CA GLY A 245 -22.45 -11.08 -5.59
C GLY A 245 -22.44 -12.48 -6.18
N ILE A 246 -21.43 -13.24 -5.79
CA ILE A 246 -21.28 -14.65 -6.15
C ILE A 246 -21.30 -15.46 -4.85
N ARG A 247 -22.10 -16.52 -4.79
CA ARG A 247 -22.24 -17.38 -3.60
C ARG A 247 -21.73 -18.76 -3.93
N THR A 248 -20.78 -19.23 -3.15
CA THR A 248 -20.24 -20.58 -3.23
C THR A 248 -20.97 -21.50 -2.26
N ASP A 249 -20.82 -22.81 -2.46
CA ASP A 249 -21.22 -23.85 -1.50
C ASP A 249 -20.22 -24.01 -0.33
N ASP A 250 -19.09 -23.30 -0.36
CA ASP A 250 -18.16 -23.19 0.78
C ASP A 250 -18.62 -22.11 1.76
N GLY A 251 -19.35 -22.51 2.80
CA GLY A 251 -19.82 -21.62 3.86
C GLY A 251 -18.72 -21.01 4.75
N SER A 252 -17.45 -21.40 4.56
CA SER A 252 -16.31 -20.90 5.34
C SER A 252 -15.63 -19.67 4.72
N VAL A 253 -15.96 -19.31 3.48
CA VAL A 253 -15.42 -18.12 2.80
C VAL A 253 -16.39 -16.94 2.81
N THR A 254 -15.84 -15.75 2.61
CA THR A 254 -16.58 -14.49 2.47
C THR A 254 -15.84 -13.53 1.54
N ARG A 255 -16.55 -12.53 1.02
CA ARG A 255 -15.99 -11.47 0.18
C ARG A 255 -14.81 -10.79 0.88
N THR A 256 -13.70 -10.69 0.16
CA THR A 256 -12.55 -9.86 0.56
C THR A 256 -12.51 -8.57 -0.24
N THR A 257 -12.80 -8.65 -1.54
CA THR A 257 -12.95 -7.48 -2.41
C THR A 257 -13.87 -7.79 -3.59
N ALA A 258 -14.55 -6.79 -4.13
CA ALA A 258 -15.37 -6.94 -5.33
C ALA A 258 -15.36 -5.66 -6.18
N ALA A 259 -15.53 -5.83 -7.48
CA ALA A 259 -15.84 -4.78 -8.43
C ALA A 259 -17.08 -5.21 -9.23
N VAL A 260 -18.08 -4.34 -9.23
CA VAL A 260 -19.35 -4.56 -9.92
C VAL A 260 -19.54 -3.43 -10.90
N SER A 261 -19.82 -3.77 -12.15
CA SER A 261 -20.13 -2.79 -13.19
C SER A 261 -21.35 -3.21 -13.96
N ALA A 262 -21.94 -2.26 -14.69
CA ALA A 262 -22.93 -2.55 -15.71
C ALA A 262 -22.41 -2.05 -17.05
N SER A 263 -22.76 -2.74 -18.12
CA SER A 263 -22.55 -2.28 -19.50
C SER A 263 -23.88 -1.94 -20.15
N LEU A 264 -23.82 -0.97 -21.06
CA LEU A 264 -24.93 -0.57 -21.92
C LEU A 264 -24.96 -1.41 -23.21
N PRO A 265 -26.07 -1.40 -23.96
CA PRO A 265 -26.19 -2.09 -25.25
C PRO A 265 -25.15 -1.69 -26.30
N ASN A 266 -24.59 -0.49 -26.19
CA ASN A 266 -23.51 -0.02 -27.05
C ASN A 266 -22.10 -0.45 -26.56
N GLY A 267 -22.02 -1.31 -25.54
CA GLY A 267 -20.78 -1.79 -24.93
C GLY A 267 -20.11 -0.82 -23.95
N GLN A 268 -20.66 0.39 -23.76
CA GLN A 268 -20.07 1.35 -22.81
C GLN A 268 -20.25 0.89 -21.36
N ILE A 269 -19.18 1.04 -20.58
CA ILE A 269 -19.21 0.76 -19.14
C ILE A 269 -19.75 1.94 -18.37
N MET A 270 -20.71 1.63 -17.51
CA MET A 270 -21.50 2.58 -16.74
C MET A 270 -20.76 3.12 -15.50
N GLY A 271 -19.74 2.40 -15.03
CA GLY A 271 -18.94 2.70 -13.84
C GLY A 271 -18.64 1.43 -13.04
N TYR A 272 -17.78 1.54 -12.03
CA TYR A 272 -17.46 0.45 -11.11
C TYR A 272 -17.86 0.84 -9.69
N ALA A 273 -18.57 -0.06 -9.01
CA ALA A 273 -18.92 0.03 -7.61
C ALA A 273 -18.26 -1.12 -6.84
N GLY A 274 -17.87 -0.88 -5.59
CA GLY A 274 -17.19 -1.85 -4.74
C GLY A 274 -15.79 -1.42 -4.35
N GLY A 275 -15.02 -2.36 -3.83
CA GLY A 275 -13.73 -2.14 -3.18
C GLY A 275 -13.76 -2.61 -1.74
N GLY A 276 -12.76 -3.41 -1.35
CA GLY A 276 -12.72 -4.02 -0.02
C GLY A 276 -13.97 -4.86 0.27
N ARG A 277 -14.30 -5.01 1.55
CA ARG A 277 -15.43 -5.87 1.98
C ARG A 277 -16.81 -5.24 1.75
N SER A 278 -16.88 -4.03 1.20
CA SER A 278 -18.14 -3.33 1.03
C SER A 278 -19.14 -4.13 0.20
N GLN A 279 -20.37 -4.17 0.68
CA GLN A 279 -21.51 -4.67 -0.09
C GLN A 279 -21.76 -3.74 -1.27
N VAL A 280 -22.26 -4.31 -2.37
CA VAL A 280 -22.63 -3.53 -3.55
C VAL A 280 -24.08 -3.82 -3.87
N PHE A 281 -24.86 -2.76 -4.07
CA PHE A 281 -26.27 -2.84 -4.38
C PHE A 281 -26.53 -2.22 -5.76
N VAL A 282 -27.38 -2.86 -6.57
CA VAL A 282 -27.72 -2.40 -7.92
C VAL A 282 -29.22 -2.25 -8.05
N THR A 283 -29.70 -1.24 -8.79
CA THR A 283 -31.11 -1.22 -9.22
C THR A 283 -31.33 -2.28 -10.29
N PRO A 284 -32.27 -3.23 -10.11
CA PRO A 284 -32.65 -4.14 -11.19
C PRO A 284 -33.28 -3.37 -12.36
N PHE A 285 -32.86 -3.68 -13.59
CA PHE A 285 -33.47 -3.12 -14.79
C PHE A 285 -33.28 -4.05 -15.99
N ILE A 286 -34.18 -3.95 -16.96
CA ILE A 286 -34.10 -4.68 -18.22
C ILE A 286 -33.87 -3.67 -19.34
N ALA A 287 -32.72 -3.76 -19.99
CA ALA A 287 -32.41 -3.04 -21.21
C ALA A 287 -31.71 -4.00 -22.18
N SER A 288 -32.32 -4.26 -23.34
CA SER A 288 -31.80 -5.24 -24.30
C SER A 288 -30.38 -4.84 -24.74
N GLY A 289 -29.41 -5.72 -24.48
CA GLY A 289 -27.97 -5.49 -24.74
C GLY A 289 -27.17 -5.00 -23.53
N SER A 290 -27.80 -4.66 -22.42
CA SER A 290 -27.09 -4.37 -21.16
C SER A 290 -26.62 -5.65 -20.48
N ALA A 291 -25.61 -5.55 -19.61
CA ALA A 291 -25.18 -6.65 -18.76
C ALA A 291 -24.71 -6.16 -17.38
N LEU A 292 -24.83 -7.02 -16.37
CA LEU A 292 -24.22 -6.81 -15.06
C LEU A 292 -22.95 -7.68 -14.96
N HIS A 293 -21.82 -7.07 -14.66
CA HIS A 293 -20.55 -7.75 -14.49
C HIS A 293 -20.15 -7.72 -13.00
N ILE A 294 -19.81 -8.88 -12.46
CA ILE A 294 -19.34 -9.03 -11.09
C ILE A 294 -18.00 -9.74 -11.13
N HIS A 295 -16.95 -9.07 -10.66
CA HIS A 295 -15.68 -9.68 -10.29
C HIS A 295 -15.58 -9.64 -8.76
N GLU A 296 -15.42 -10.81 -8.13
CA GLU A 296 -15.41 -10.95 -6.68
C GLU A 296 -14.30 -11.89 -6.25
N VAL A 297 -13.52 -11.45 -5.26
CA VAL A 297 -12.50 -12.24 -4.60
C VAL A 297 -12.98 -12.60 -3.20
N GLN A 298 -12.92 -13.89 -2.86
CA GLN A 298 -13.32 -14.41 -1.54
C GLN A 298 -12.16 -15.13 -0.86
N GLY A 299 -12.17 -15.15 0.47
CA GLY A 299 -11.20 -15.84 1.31
C GLY A 299 -11.86 -16.33 2.60
N ARG A 300 -11.13 -17.08 3.42
CA ARG A 300 -11.61 -17.61 4.71
C ARG A 300 -12.17 -16.47 5.58
N LYS A 301 -13.31 -16.72 6.22
CA LYS A 301 -13.86 -15.82 7.26
C LYS A 301 -12.80 -15.60 8.35
N GLY A 302 -12.68 -14.36 8.80
CA GLY A 302 -11.64 -13.94 9.77
C GLY A 302 -10.23 -13.77 9.19
N ALA A 303 -10.00 -14.00 7.89
CA ALA A 303 -8.70 -13.69 7.28
C ALA A 303 -8.41 -12.19 7.35
N SER A 304 -7.13 -11.85 7.49
CA SER A 304 -6.67 -10.47 7.62
C SER A 304 -5.38 -10.23 6.84
N ARG A 305 -4.84 -9.01 6.90
CA ARG A 305 -3.50 -8.76 6.38
C ARG A 305 -2.45 -9.58 7.13
N GLN A 306 -2.52 -9.65 8.46
CA GLN A 306 -1.54 -10.42 9.25
C GLN A 306 -1.71 -11.93 9.13
N ARG A 307 -2.96 -12.39 8.90
CA ARG A 307 -3.27 -13.80 8.67
C ARG A 307 -4.02 -13.95 7.35
N PRO A 308 -3.30 -13.90 6.20
CA PRO A 308 -3.92 -14.06 4.91
C PRO A 308 -4.67 -15.37 4.79
N SER A 309 -5.72 -15.37 3.99
CA SER A 309 -6.45 -16.60 3.70
C SER A 309 -5.54 -17.60 2.95
N PRO A 310 -5.49 -18.88 3.36
CA PRO A 310 -4.78 -19.93 2.62
C PRO A 310 -5.54 -20.37 1.36
N VAL A 311 -6.78 -19.92 1.19
CA VAL A 311 -7.63 -20.20 0.04
C VAL A 311 -8.12 -18.89 -0.58
N ARG A 312 -8.12 -18.78 -1.90
CA ARG A 312 -8.67 -17.63 -2.62
C ARG A 312 -9.65 -18.11 -3.68
N TYR A 313 -10.86 -17.58 -3.67
CA TYR A 313 -11.78 -17.72 -4.80
C TYR A 313 -11.68 -16.45 -5.65
N ASP A 314 -11.40 -16.58 -6.93
CA ASP A 314 -11.30 -15.47 -7.90
C ASP A 314 -12.38 -15.65 -8.97
N LEU A 315 -13.53 -15.02 -8.71
CA LEU A 315 -14.79 -15.36 -9.35
C LEU A 315 -15.26 -14.20 -10.24
N SER A 316 -15.58 -14.51 -11.48
CA SER A 316 -16.22 -13.58 -12.41
C SER A 316 -17.54 -14.16 -12.89
N HIS A 317 -18.58 -13.32 -12.94
CA HIS A 317 -19.87 -13.67 -13.51
C HIS A 317 -20.48 -12.47 -14.25
N THR A 318 -21.11 -12.74 -15.39
CA THR A 318 -21.85 -11.74 -16.16
C THR A 318 -23.30 -12.18 -16.29
N PHE A 319 -24.23 -11.35 -15.83
CA PHE A 319 -25.64 -11.48 -16.17
C PHE A 319 -25.90 -10.75 -17.48
N GLU A 320 -26.11 -11.53 -18.54
CA GLU A 320 -26.37 -11.00 -19.87
C GLU A 320 -27.80 -10.47 -20.01
N ARG A 321 -27.95 -9.42 -20.84
CA ARG A 321 -29.23 -8.83 -21.29
C ARG A 321 -30.08 -8.13 -20.22
N ALA A 322 -29.69 -8.15 -18.95
CA ALA A 322 -30.37 -7.43 -17.88
C ALA A 322 -29.51 -7.30 -16.61
N VAL A 323 -29.89 -6.36 -15.75
CA VAL A 323 -29.59 -6.41 -14.31
C VAL A 323 -30.77 -7.09 -13.62
N PRO A 324 -30.65 -8.38 -13.22
CA PRO A 324 -31.78 -9.18 -12.80
C PRO A 324 -32.36 -8.75 -11.44
N ALA A 325 -33.58 -9.20 -11.14
CA ALA A 325 -34.24 -8.96 -9.86
C ALA A 325 -33.49 -9.60 -8.66
N ASP A 326 -32.75 -10.67 -8.91
CA ASP A 326 -31.82 -11.30 -7.97
C ASP A 326 -30.42 -11.33 -8.60
N PRO A 327 -29.57 -10.31 -8.36
CA PRO A 327 -28.24 -10.20 -8.96
C PRO A 327 -27.17 -10.98 -8.20
N VAL A 328 -27.52 -12.20 -7.77
CA VAL A 328 -26.65 -13.11 -7.05
C VAL A 328 -26.46 -14.41 -7.83
N ALA A 329 -25.22 -14.69 -8.22
CA ALA A 329 -24.86 -15.94 -8.90
C ALA A 329 -24.56 -17.04 -7.87
N LYS A 330 -24.95 -18.28 -8.15
CA LYS A 330 -24.59 -19.46 -7.34
C LYS A 330 -23.58 -20.31 -8.11
N VAL A 331 -22.49 -20.68 -7.46
CA VAL A 331 -21.39 -21.45 -8.04
C VAL A 331 -21.02 -22.57 -7.08
N ARG A 332 -20.81 -23.80 -7.57
CA ARG A 332 -20.26 -24.88 -6.75
C ARG A 332 -18.75 -24.88 -6.87
N GLN A 333 -18.03 -25.14 -5.79
CA GLN A 333 -16.57 -25.26 -5.80
C GLN A 333 -16.11 -26.34 -6.78
N ALA A 334 -16.85 -27.44 -6.91
CA ALA A 334 -16.56 -28.51 -7.86
C ALA A 334 -16.67 -28.08 -9.34
N ASP A 335 -17.33 -26.95 -9.63
CA ASP A 335 -17.45 -26.39 -10.97
C ASP A 335 -16.32 -25.39 -11.31
N LEU A 336 -15.39 -25.15 -10.38
CA LEU A 336 -14.28 -24.21 -10.54
C LEU A 336 -13.00 -24.88 -11.02
N ALA A 337 -12.07 -24.06 -11.53
CA ALA A 337 -10.68 -24.46 -11.66
C ALA A 337 -9.99 -24.41 -10.29
N GLU A 338 -9.20 -25.43 -9.95
CA GLU A 338 -8.35 -25.47 -8.76
C GLU A 338 -6.88 -25.41 -9.17
N THR A 339 -6.07 -24.60 -8.48
CA THR A 339 -4.61 -24.61 -8.62
C THR A 339 -3.93 -24.18 -7.33
N GLU A 340 -2.62 -24.39 -7.24
CA GLU A 340 -1.80 -23.93 -6.13
C GLU A 340 -0.79 -22.89 -6.61
N LEU A 341 -0.75 -21.73 -5.94
CA LEU A 341 0.29 -20.72 -6.11
C LEU A 341 1.26 -20.82 -4.93
N THR A 342 2.52 -21.14 -5.22
CA THR A 342 3.62 -20.99 -4.26
C THR A 342 4.10 -19.54 -4.29
N VAL A 343 3.95 -18.84 -3.17
CA VAL A 343 4.45 -17.46 -3.03
C VAL A 343 5.72 -17.49 -2.20
N ARG A 344 6.86 -17.30 -2.84
CA ARG A 344 8.16 -17.31 -2.15
C ARG A 344 8.46 -15.94 -1.54
N GLY A 345 9.06 -15.96 -0.34
CA GLY A 345 9.48 -14.75 0.35
C GLY A 345 10.87 -14.30 -0.07
N GLY A 346 11.07 -12.99 -0.15
CA GLY A 346 12.40 -12.35 -0.29
C GLY A 346 13.25 -12.47 0.98
N GLY A 347 13.27 -13.65 1.62
CA GLY A 347 13.98 -13.91 2.87
C GLY A 347 13.17 -13.73 4.16
N GLN A 348 11.85 -13.47 4.10
CA GLN A 348 10.98 -13.17 5.27
C GLN A 348 9.60 -13.84 5.19
N TYR A 349 8.92 -13.94 6.34
CA TYR A 349 7.52 -14.36 6.48
C TYR A 349 6.64 -13.12 6.68
N ARG A 350 6.00 -12.62 5.62
CA ARG A 350 5.05 -11.49 5.69
C ARG A 350 3.99 -11.62 4.64
N SER A 351 2.77 -11.15 4.90
CA SER A 351 1.73 -11.13 3.88
C SER A 351 2.16 -10.38 2.62
N GLY A 352 1.88 -10.97 1.47
CA GLY A 352 1.93 -10.31 0.18
C GLY A 352 0.53 -9.93 -0.27
N PHE A 353 0.43 -9.48 -1.51
CA PHE A 353 -0.85 -9.30 -2.18
C PHE A 353 -0.85 -10.03 -3.51
N LEU A 354 -2.05 -10.42 -3.93
CA LEU A 354 -2.36 -10.86 -5.29
C LEU A 354 -3.50 -10.02 -5.82
N GLN A 355 -3.23 -9.35 -6.93
CA GLN A 355 -4.17 -8.57 -7.71
C GLN A 355 -4.51 -9.31 -8.99
N THR A 356 -5.79 -9.38 -9.31
CA THR A 356 -6.27 -9.99 -10.55
C THR A 356 -7.32 -9.10 -11.20
N VAL A 357 -7.46 -9.22 -12.51
CA VAL A 357 -8.58 -8.64 -13.25
C VAL A 357 -8.95 -9.62 -14.37
N PRO A 358 -10.23 -9.95 -14.57
CA PRO A 358 -10.65 -10.78 -15.67
C PRO A 358 -10.48 -10.04 -17.00
N ASN A 359 -9.90 -10.71 -17.99
CA ASN A 359 -9.78 -10.22 -19.34
C ASN A 359 -11.13 -10.39 -20.06
N THR A 360 -11.98 -9.37 -19.93
CA THR A 360 -13.29 -9.32 -20.60
C THR A 360 -13.33 -8.19 -21.64
N PRO A 361 -14.22 -8.25 -22.65
CA PRO A 361 -14.43 -7.14 -23.59
C PRO A 361 -14.84 -5.81 -22.93
N TYR A 362 -15.29 -5.89 -21.67
CA TYR A 362 -15.82 -4.78 -20.88
C TYR A 362 -14.74 -4.13 -19.98
N GLY A 363 -13.50 -4.64 -20.03
CA GLY A 363 -12.43 -4.23 -19.11
C GLY A 363 -12.64 -4.76 -17.69
N GLY A 364 -11.97 -4.14 -16.73
CA GLY A 364 -12.10 -4.47 -15.31
C GLY A 364 -11.19 -3.62 -14.42
N VAL A 365 -11.25 -3.88 -13.12
CA VAL A 365 -10.40 -3.25 -12.10
C VAL A 365 -9.61 -4.34 -11.39
N TYR A 366 -8.34 -4.09 -11.12
CA TYR A 366 -7.53 -5.03 -10.35
C TYR A 366 -8.04 -5.15 -8.92
N LEU A 367 -8.43 -6.36 -8.54
CA LEU A 367 -8.89 -6.71 -7.21
C LEU A 367 -7.78 -7.34 -6.38
N SER A 368 -7.36 -6.62 -5.34
CA SER A 368 -6.30 -7.03 -4.42
C SER A 368 -6.83 -7.87 -3.26
N SER A 369 -6.17 -8.98 -2.95
CA SER A 369 -6.31 -9.65 -1.64
C SER A 369 -4.94 -9.93 -1.04
N ASN A 370 -4.89 -10.03 0.28
CA ASN A 370 -3.69 -10.50 0.98
C ASN A 370 -3.49 -11.99 0.69
N VAL A 371 -2.22 -12.40 0.53
CA VAL A 371 -1.83 -13.79 0.31
C VAL A 371 -0.68 -14.18 1.24
N PRO A 372 -0.58 -15.46 1.64
CA PRO A 372 0.58 -15.94 2.41
C PRO A 372 1.85 -15.82 1.56
N VAL A 373 2.99 -15.53 2.19
CA VAL A 373 4.32 -15.54 1.55
C VAL A 373 5.22 -16.46 2.35
N ALA A 374 6.18 -17.06 1.67
CA ALA A 374 6.87 -18.24 2.12
C ALA A 374 5.87 -19.35 2.47
N GLY A 375 4.88 -19.52 1.59
CA GLY A 375 3.75 -20.42 1.77
C GLY A 375 3.02 -20.69 0.46
N PHE A 376 1.87 -21.35 0.59
CA PHE A 376 1.05 -21.82 -0.51
C PHE A 376 -0.34 -21.18 -0.43
N LEU A 377 -0.93 -20.92 -1.58
CA LEU A 377 -2.30 -20.43 -1.73
C LEU A 377 -3.05 -21.37 -2.68
N THR A 378 -4.11 -21.99 -2.18
CA THR A 378 -5.06 -22.72 -3.05
C THR A 378 -5.99 -21.71 -3.72
N GLU A 379 -6.02 -21.67 -5.04
CA GLU A 379 -6.88 -20.79 -5.83
C GLU A 379 -8.02 -21.57 -6.47
N TYR A 380 -9.25 -21.06 -6.30
CA TYR A 380 -10.44 -21.48 -7.02
C TYR A 380 -10.86 -20.38 -8.00
N VAL A 381 -10.79 -20.64 -9.30
CA VAL A 381 -10.94 -19.59 -10.33
C VAL A 381 -12.08 -19.93 -11.29
N THR A 382 -12.82 -18.92 -11.76
CA THR A 382 -13.80 -19.11 -12.85
C THR A 382 -13.12 -19.74 -14.07
N PRO A 383 -13.51 -20.96 -14.49
CA PRO A 383 -12.83 -21.68 -15.56
C PRO A 383 -13.10 -21.05 -16.94
N GLY A 384 -12.16 -21.22 -17.86
CA GLY A 384 -12.26 -20.75 -19.25
C GLY A 384 -12.06 -19.24 -19.45
N LEU A 385 -11.95 -18.47 -18.36
CA LEU A 385 -11.70 -17.03 -18.39
C LEU A 385 -10.22 -16.74 -18.16
N SER A 386 -9.67 -15.82 -18.95
CA SER A 386 -8.29 -15.35 -18.78
C SER A 386 -8.23 -14.24 -17.73
N PHE A 387 -7.24 -14.27 -16.86
CA PHE A 387 -7.01 -13.23 -15.84
C PHE A 387 -5.62 -12.62 -16.00
N SER A 388 -5.55 -11.28 -16.01
CA SER A 388 -4.30 -10.53 -15.83
C SER A 388 -3.98 -10.44 -14.33
N ARG A 389 -2.70 -10.53 -13.96
CA ARG A 389 -2.30 -10.79 -12.57
C ARG A 389 -1.03 -10.06 -12.15
N ILE A 390 -1.04 -9.51 -10.93
CA ILE A 390 0.10 -8.86 -10.29
C ILE A 390 0.22 -9.40 -8.87
N ALA A 391 1.38 -9.92 -8.49
CA ALA A 391 1.67 -10.34 -7.13
C ALA A 391 2.79 -9.49 -6.54
N GLY A 392 2.90 -9.42 -5.22
CA GLY A 392 4.01 -8.69 -4.62
C GLY A 392 3.98 -8.67 -3.11
N TYR A 393 5.02 -8.07 -2.54
CA TYR A 393 5.11 -7.79 -1.11
C TYR A 393 5.91 -6.50 -0.92
N GLY A 394 5.36 -5.60 -0.11
CA GLY A 394 5.92 -4.25 0.07
C GLY A 394 5.98 -3.49 -1.26
N THR A 395 7.16 -2.96 -1.58
CA THR A 395 7.43 -2.20 -2.82
C THR A 395 7.78 -3.08 -4.01
N HIS A 396 8.02 -4.38 -3.81
CA HIS A 396 8.41 -5.32 -4.85
C HIS A 396 7.19 -6.00 -5.46
N THR A 397 6.97 -5.74 -6.75
CA THR A 397 5.82 -6.26 -7.50
C THR A 397 6.29 -7.08 -8.69
N PHE A 398 5.64 -8.23 -8.90
CA PHE A 398 5.82 -9.14 -10.02
C PHE A 398 4.59 -9.09 -10.93
N GLN A 399 4.81 -8.77 -12.20
CA GLN A 399 3.82 -8.96 -13.24
C GLN A 399 3.85 -10.42 -13.67
N LEU A 400 2.76 -11.12 -13.39
CA LEU A 400 2.57 -12.52 -13.76
C LEU A 400 1.97 -12.60 -15.17
N PRO A 401 2.24 -13.68 -15.93
CA PRO A 401 1.56 -13.91 -17.19
C PRO A 401 0.06 -14.06 -17.00
N ASP A 402 -0.70 -13.64 -18.01
CA ASP A 402 -2.13 -13.92 -18.11
C ASP A 402 -2.36 -15.42 -18.06
N ARG A 403 -3.40 -15.84 -17.33
CA ARG A 403 -3.68 -17.26 -17.08
C ARG A 403 -5.13 -17.58 -17.35
N THR A 404 -5.35 -18.64 -18.12
CA THR A 404 -6.66 -19.26 -18.32
C THR A 404 -6.59 -20.68 -17.77
N LEU A 405 -7.46 -21.02 -16.82
CA LEU A 405 -7.52 -22.34 -16.21
C LEU A 405 -8.75 -23.11 -16.69
N GLN A 406 -8.64 -24.44 -16.74
CA GLN A 406 -9.76 -25.33 -17.05
C GLN A 406 -10.47 -25.77 -15.77
N GLN A 407 -11.72 -26.19 -15.85
CA GLN A 407 -12.43 -26.77 -14.70
C GLN A 407 -11.65 -27.98 -14.14
N GLY A 408 -11.61 -28.12 -12.81
CA GLY A 408 -10.86 -29.17 -12.12
C GLY A 408 -9.43 -28.76 -11.76
N VAL A 409 -8.58 -29.73 -11.41
CA VAL A 409 -7.22 -29.48 -10.92
C VAL A 409 -6.27 -29.14 -12.07
N ASN A 410 -5.60 -28.00 -11.95
CA ASN A 410 -4.60 -27.51 -12.89
C ASN A 410 -3.21 -27.55 -12.25
N ARG A 411 -2.17 -27.43 -13.08
CA ARG A 411 -0.78 -27.34 -12.61
C ARG A 411 -0.57 -26.06 -11.78
N GLY A 412 0.11 -26.20 -10.65
CA GLY A 412 0.52 -25.08 -9.82
C GLY A 412 1.67 -24.25 -10.42
N GLU A 413 1.83 -23.03 -9.92
CA GLU A 413 2.89 -22.09 -10.31
C GLU A 413 3.61 -21.52 -9.08
N SER A 414 4.73 -20.84 -9.31
CA SER A 414 5.56 -20.23 -8.27
C SER A 414 5.87 -18.79 -8.67
N VAL A 415 5.89 -17.89 -7.69
CA VAL A 415 6.32 -16.50 -7.85
C VAL A 415 7.34 -16.13 -6.78
N GLY A 416 8.28 -15.25 -7.12
CA GLY A 416 9.22 -14.67 -6.17
C GLY A 416 10.45 -15.54 -5.92
N ARG A 417 10.84 -16.40 -6.88
CA ARG A 417 12.08 -17.17 -6.79
C ARG A 417 13.30 -16.29 -7.05
N ALA A 418 14.17 -16.18 -6.04
CA ALA A 418 15.45 -15.50 -6.16
C ALA A 418 16.46 -16.36 -6.97
N PRO A 419 17.52 -15.78 -7.55
CA PRO A 419 17.92 -14.36 -7.49
C PRO A 419 16.97 -13.46 -8.26
N TYR A 420 16.71 -12.27 -7.72
CA TYR A 420 16.02 -11.24 -8.48
C TYR A 420 17.02 -10.51 -9.35
N ALA A 421 16.81 -10.57 -10.66
CA ALA A 421 17.68 -10.00 -11.68
C ALA A 421 16.90 -9.81 -13.00
N PRO A 422 17.45 -9.13 -14.01
CA PRO A 422 16.88 -9.14 -15.36
C PRO A 422 16.79 -10.56 -15.93
N THR A 423 15.75 -10.86 -16.70
CA THR A 423 15.45 -12.21 -17.22
C THR A 423 15.40 -12.29 -18.75
N GLY A 424 16.06 -11.38 -19.47
CA GLY A 424 16.33 -11.57 -20.91
C GLY A 424 15.20 -11.24 -21.89
N GLY A 425 14.28 -10.32 -21.55
CA GLY A 425 13.28 -9.81 -22.48
C GLY A 425 13.68 -8.49 -23.15
N LYS A 426 13.05 -8.11 -24.28
CA LYS A 426 13.17 -6.78 -24.95
C LYS A 426 12.62 -5.59 -24.10
N LYS A 427 12.68 -5.70 -22.77
CA LYS A 427 12.13 -4.74 -21.81
C LYS A 427 13.21 -3.92 -21.09
N TYR A 428 14.48 -4.27 -21.25
CA TYR A 428 15.58 -3.33 -21.10
C TYR A 428 15.85 -2.71 -22.46
N ALA A 429 15.61 -1.41 -22.60
CA ALA A 429 15.81 -0.68 -23.84
C ALA A 429 16.96 0.32 -23.65
N ALA A 430 17.99 0.19 -24.48
CA ALA A 430 19.08 1.14 -24.59
C ALA A 430 19.12 1.62 -26.03
N SER A 431 18.63 2.84 -26.28
CA SER A 431 18.55 3.38 -27.65
C SER A 431 19.30 4.69 -27.77
N ARG A 432 20.04 4.86 -28.87
CA ARG A 432 20.69 6.12 -29.22
C ARG A 432 19.91 6.83 -30.32
N LEU A 433 19.64 8.11 -30.13
CA LEU A 433 19.18 9.03 -31.17
C LEU A 433 20.05 10.27 -31.09
N ARG A 434 20.76 10.60 -32.19
CA ARG A 434 21.79 11.63 -32.21
C ARG A 434 22.85 11.29 -31.16
N ASP A 435 23.03 12.18 -30.18
CA ASP A 435 23.98 12.05 -29.08
C ASP A 435 23.26 11.80 -27.75
N ASP A 436 21.97 11.44 -27.79
CA ASP A 436 21.19 11.05 -26.62
C ASP A 436 21.08 9.53 -26.52
N LEU A 437 21.59 8.97 -25.42
CA LEU A 437 21.36 7.59 -25.02
C LEU A 437 20.21 7.53 -24.03
N VAL A 438 19.08 6.94 -24.45
CA VAL A 438 17.91 6.71 -23.62
C VAL A 438 17.96 5.28 -23.08
N LEU A 439 17.96 5.17 -21.76
CA LEU A 439 18.00 3.92 -20.99
C LEU A 439 16.67 3.74 -20.26
N TYR A 440 16.06 2.56 -20.41
CA TYR A 440 14.83 2.20 -19.72
C TYR A 440 14.88 0.73 -19.31
N GLY A 441 14.82 0.47 -18.01
CA GLY A 441 14.99 -0.87 -17.43
C GLY A 441 14.20 -1.08 -16.14
N PRO A 442 12.86 -0.97 -16.18
CA PRO A 442 12.05 -0.95 -14.96
C PRO A 442 12.01 -2.31 -14.24
N PHE A 443 12.30 -3.41 -14.94
CA PHE A 443 12.15 -4.78 -14.41
C PHE A 443 13.47 -5.38 -13.90
N SER A 444 14.22 -4.60 -13.12
CA SER A 444 15.55 -4.97 -12.64
C SER A 444 15.55 -6.12 -11.62
N PHE A 445 14.39 -6.42 -11.02
CA PHE A 445 14.22 -7.40 -9.95
C PHE A 445 13.19 -8.46 -10.33
N SER A 446 13.27 -8.95 -11.57
CA SER A 446 12.44 -10.05 -12.04
C SER A 446 12.82 -11.35 -11.33
N ASP A 447 11.85 -12.23 -11.10
CA ASP A 447 12.14 -13.52 -10.49
C ASP A 447 12.74 -14.50 -11.50
N SER A 448 13.46 -15.51 -11.01
CA SER A 448 14.15 -16.49 -11.86
C SER A 448 13.21 -17.51 -12.54
N ASP A 449 11.91 -17.47 -12.21
CA ASP A 449 10.86 -18.25 -12.88
C ASP A 449 10.25 -17.48 -14.08
N GLY A 450 10.59 -16.18 -14.24
CA GLY A 450 10.29 -15.37 -15.42
C GLY A 450 9.25 -14.26 -15.19
N ALA A 451 8.75 -14.09 -13.96
CA ALA A 451 7.83 -13.00 -13.65
C ALA A 451 8.58 -11.66 -13.61
N PHE A 452 8.06 -10.66 -14.34
CA PHE A 452 8.72 -9.36 -14.45
C PHE A 452 8.59 -8.57 -13.16
N GLY A 453 9.71 -8.28 -12.51
CA GLY A 453 9.72 -7.72 -11.17
C GLY A 453 10.32 -6.33 -11.12
N ARG A 454 9.62 -5.41 -10.47
CA ARG A 454 10.05 -4.04 -10.21
C ARG A 454 9.93 -3.71 -8.73
N ASP A 455 10.75 -2.80 -8.25
CA ASP A 455 10.69 -2.31 -6.88
C ASP A 455 10.51 -0.79 -6.90
N ALA A 456 9.36 -0.31 -6.41
CA ALA A 456 9.03 1.11 -6.42
C ALA A 456 9.91 1.96 -5.49
N GLY A 457 10.54 1.34 -4.48
CA GLY A 457 11.49 1.98 -3.57
C GLY A 457 12.94 1.95 -4.07
N ALA A 458 13.23 1.22 -5.15
CA ALA A 458 14.59 1.13 -5.66
C ALA A 458 15.03 2.41 -6.39
N THR A 459 16.29 2.76 -6.21
CA THR A 459 16.97 3.83 -6.94
C THR A 459 17.98 3.26 -7.92
N GLN A 460 18.35 4.04 -8.93
CA GLN A 460 19.36 3.71 -9.92
C GLN A 460 20.31 4.87 -10.15
N SER A 461 21.56 4.53 -10.42
CA SER A 461 22.61 5.46 -10.84
C SER A 461 23.31 4.90 -12.07
N TYR A 462 23.74 5.80 -12.95
CA TYR A 462 24.48 5.48 -14.17
C TYR A 462 25.77 6.29 -14.21
N ARG A 463 26.86 5.65 -14.60
CA ARG A 463 28.12 6.30 -14.97
C ARG A 463 28.52 5.83 -16.35
N LEU A 464 28.66 6.78 -17.26
CA LEU A 464 29.14 6.54 -18.62
C LEU A 464 30.56 7.09 -18.73
N SER A 465 31.49 6.26 -19.19
CA SER A 465 32.88 6.62 -19.39
C SER A 465 33.34 6.28 -20.81
N THR A 466 34.35 6.99 -21.30
CA THR A 466 35.05 6.71 -22.56
C THR A 466 36.51 7.11 -22.38
N ASP A 467 37.45 6.38 -22.99
CA ASP A 467 38.89 6.66 -22.88
C ASP A 467 39.40 6.74 -21.42
N GLY A 468 38.76 6.04 -20.49
CA GLY A 468 39.07 6.05 -19.06
C GLY A 468 38.51 7.24 -18.27
N GLU A 469 37.84 8.18 -18.92
CA GLU A 469 37.26 9.37 -18.28
C GLU A 469 35.73 9.29 -18.21
N THR A 470 35.15 9.77 -17.10
CA THR A 470 33.69 9.85 -16.93
C THR A 470 33.14 10.99 -17.78
N VAL A 471 32.22 10.66 -18.69
CA VAL A 471 31.53 11.62 -19.57
C VAL A 471 30.28 12.18 -18.91
N THR A 472 29.51 11.31 -18.26
CA THR A 472 28.24 11.69 -17.62
C THR A 472 27.96 10.74 -16.47
N GLU A 473 27.49 11.29 -15.37
CA GLU A 473 27.01 10.53 -14.23
C GLU A 473 25.64 11.06 -13.79
N VAL A 474 24.74 10.13 -13.46
CA VAL A 474 23.41 10.42 -12.93
C VAL A 474 23.21 9.54 -11.71
N THR A 475 22.82 10.13 -10.58
CA THR A 475 22.64 9.39 -9.33
C THR A 475 21.23 9.53 -8.78
N GLY A 476 20.80 8.53 -8.00
CA GLY A 476 19.59 8.60 -7.17
C GLY A 476 18.26 8.73 -7.91
N LYS A 477 18.18 8.33 -9.19
CA LYS A 477 16.91 8.34 -9.93
C LYS A 477 16.05 7.14 -9.52
N PRO A 478 14.70 7.21 -9.56
CA PRO A 478 13.88 6.02 -9.37
C PRO A 478 14.25 4.92 -10.37
N ALA A 479 14.38 3.66 -9.94
CA ALA A 479 14.83 2.55 -10.79
C ALA A 479 13.90 2.28 -11.99
N GLN A 480 12.64 2.69 -11.87
CA GLN A 480 11.59 2.55 -12.88
C GLN A 480 11.54 3.68 -13.92
N SER A 481 12.25 4.79 -13.71
CA SER A 481 12.23 5.90 -14.67
C SER A 481 13.18 5.66 -15.84
N SER A 482 12.85 6.23 -17.00
CA SER A 482 13.82 6.38 -18.08
C SER A 482 14.90 7.40 -17.71
N VAL A 483 16.13 7.15 -18.14
CA VAL A 483 17.26 8.08 -17.98
C VAL A 483 17.85 8.38 -19.35
N SER A 484 18.13 9.66 -19.60
CA SER A 484 18.82 10.11 -20.81
C SER A 484 20.23 10.57 -20.44
N LEU A 485 21.24 10.06 -21.15
CA LEU A 485 22.64 10.45 -21.00
C LEU A 485 23.13 11.06 -22.31
N LYS A 486 23.97 12.10 -22.23
CA LYS A 486 24.61 12.69 -23.41
C LYS A 486 25.90 11.93 -23.72
N LEU A 487 26.03 11.49 -24.98
CA LEU A 487 27.23 10.85 -25.51
C LEU A 487 28.03 11.87 -26.30
N PRO A 488 29.37 11.76 -26.34
CA PRO A 488 30.18 12.52 -27.27
C PRO A 488 29.78 12.19 -28.72
N PRO A 489 29.87 13.17 -29.64
CA PRO A 489 29.63 12.93 -31.05
C PRO A 489 30.69 11.99 -31.63
N GLY A 490 30.31 11.25 -32.67
CA GLY A 490 31.18 10.30 -33.35
C GLY A 490 31.21 8.92 -32.71
N ARG A 491 31.95 8.00 -33.33
CA ARG A 491 32.06 6.60 -32.91
C ARG A 491 33.15 6.45 -31.86
N LYS A 492 32.77 5.94 -30.68
CA LYS A 492 33.69 5.64 -29.57
C LYS A 492 33.32 4.32 -28.88
N THR A 493 34.23 3.83 -28.05
CA THR A 493 33.99 2.75 -27.10
C THR A 493 33.60 3.34 -25.75
N TYR A 494 32.56 2.78 -25.15
CA TYR A 494 31.97 3.25 -23.91
C TYR A 494 31.96 2.15 -22.87
N GLU A 495 32.17 2.56 -21.63
CA GLU A 495 31.85 1.78 -20.45
C GLU A 495 30.63 2.41 -19.78
N LEU A 496 29.57 1.63 -19.61
CA LEU A 496 28.37 2.05 -18.88
C LEU A 496 28.22 1.20 -17.63
N VAL A 497 28.28 1.83 -16.47
CA VAL A 497 27.99 1.19 -15.19
C VAL A 497 26.63 1.65 -14.72
N ARG A 498 25.71 0.71 -14.51
CA ARG A 498 24.44 0.93 -13.84
C ARG A 498 24.46 0.25 -12.48
N THR A 499 24.12 1.00 -11.44
CA THR A 499 23.87 0.45 -10.10
C THR A 499 22.41 0.67 -9.77
N VAL A 500 21.68 -0.40 -9.48
CA VAL A 500 20.33 -0.35 -8.92
C VAL A 500 20.41 -0.81 -7.47
N THR A 501 19.93 0.02 -6.57
CA THR A 501 19.92 -0.26 -5.14
C THR A 501 18.48 -0.28 -4.69
N ARG A 502 18.03 -1.42 -4.15
CA ARG A 502 16.78 -1.47 -3.39
C ARG A 502 17.05 -0.83 -2.04
N ASP A 503 16.00 -0.33 -1.41
CA ASP A 503 16.06 -0.08 0.01
C ASP A 503 16.19 -1.43 0.73
N GLY A 504 17.43 -1.94 0.80
CA GLY A 504 17.80 -3.23 1.42
C GLY A 504 17.59 -3.25 2.94
N GLU A 505 17.00 -2.18 3.47
CA GLU A 505 16.78 -1.88 4.88
C GLU A 505 15.29 -1.92 5.21
N THR A 506 14.41 -1.91 4.20
CA THR A 506 13.05 -2.43 4.34
C THR A 506 13.08 -3.97 4.42
N PRO A 507 12.37 -4.59 5.38
CA PRO A 507 12.12 -6.03 5.45
C PRO A 507 11.76 -6.73 4.14
N PHE A 508 11.28 -6.03 3.12
CA PHE A 508 10.88 -6.57 1.81
C PHE A 508 12.02 -6.79 0.81
N SER A 509 13.22 -6.28 1.08
CA SER A 509 14.34 -6.20 0.10
C SER A 509 15.63 -6.89 0.56
N ARG A 510 15.54 -7.92 1.41
CA ARG A 510 16.73 -8.59 1.97
C ARG A 510 17.56 -9.37 0.94
N LEU A 511 16.95 -9.73 -0.19
CA LEU A 511 17.59 -10.42 -1.30
C LEU A 511 17.68 -9.51 -2.53
N SER A 512 18.77 -9.65 -3.28
CA SER A 512 19.07 -8.81 -4.44
C SER A 512 19.00 -7.31 -4.11
N ASP A 513 19.57 -6.92 -2.97
CA ASP A 513 19.53 -5.53 -2.47
C ASP A 513 20.31 -4.55 -3.36
N LYS A 514 21.30 -5.05 -4.11
CA LYS A 514 22.06 -4.29 -5.10
C LYS A 514 22.27 -5.12 -6.36
N LEU A 515 22.01 -4.50 -7.50
CA LEU A 515 22.31 -5.01 -8.84
C LEU A 515 23.29 -4.05 -9.50
N ILE A 516 24.45 -4.55 -9.92
CA ILE A 516 25.42 -3.78 -10.72
C ILE A 516 25.49 -4.42 -12.09
N SER A 517 25.27 -3.63 -13.14
CA SER A 517 25.43 -4.03 -14.54
C SER A 517 26.48 -3.13 -15.20
N GLU A 518 27.47 -3.74 -15.81
CA GLU A 518 28.61 -3.05 -16.43
C GLU A 518 28.70 -3.49 -17.88
N TRP A 519 28.58 -2.56 -18.82
CA TRP A 519 28.64 -2.86 -20.24
C TRP A 519 29.84 -2.18 -20.88
N GLY A 520 30.57 -2.93 -21.72
CA GLY A 520 31.51 -2.36 -22.68
C GLY A 520 30.94 -2.47 -24.10
N PHE A 521 30.73 -1.35 -24.79
CA PHE A 521 30.13 -1.34 -26.13
C PHE A 521 30.70 -0.23 -27.02
N THR A 522 30.58 -0.39 -28.34
CA THR A 522 30.95 0.65 -29.31
C THR A 522 29.69 1.28 -29.89
N SER A 523 29.62 2.61 -29.95
CA SER A 523 28.48 3.33 -30.52
C SER A 523 28.92 4.63 -31.21
N GLY A 524 28.25 5.01 -32.30
CA GLY A 524 28.42 6.29 -32.99
C GLY A 524 27.14 7.11 -33.03
N THR A 525 27.24 8.40 -33.37
CA THR A 525 26.08 9.29 -33.56
C THR A 525 25.12 8.70 -34.60
N THR A 526 23.82 8.70 -34.28
CA THR A 526 22.78 8.14 -35.15
C THR A 526 21.79 9.21 -35.59
N THR A 527 21.24 9.10 -36.80
CA THR A 527 20.18 10.01 -37.28
C THR A 527 18.77 9.50 -36.98
N THR A 528 18.64 8.19 -36.74
CA THR A 528 17.41 7.51 -36.34
C THR A 528 17.61 6.85 -34.97
N ARG A 529 16.50 6.48 -34.31
CA ARG A 529 16.57 5.76 -33.04
C ARG A 529 17.10 4.35 -33.29
N THR A 530 18.30 4.06 -32.77
CA THR A 530 18.98 2.77 -32.92
C THR A 530 19.05 2.07 -31.58
N ASP A 531 18.56 0.84 -31.51
CA ASP A 531 18.76 -0.02 -30.34
C ASP A 531 20.23 -0.45 -30.28
N LEU A 532 20.84 -0.32 -29.10
CA LEU A 532 22.21 -0.75 -28.86
C LEU A 532 22.29 -2.25 -28.57
N GLY A 533 21.17 -2.91 -28.23
CA GLY A 533 21.13 -4.34 -27.97
C GLY A 533 22.02 -4.79 -26.83
N LEU A 534 22.15 -3.96 -25.77
CA LEU A 534 22.99 -4.27 -24.62
C LEU A 534 22.53 -5.59 -23.98
N PRO A 535 23.40 -6.62 -23.87
CA PRO A 535 23.02 -7.91 -23.31
C PRO A 535 22.78 -7.82 -21.81
N ASP A 536 21.98 -8.74 -21.28
CA ASP A 536 21.82 -8.97 -19.84
C ASP A 536 22.15 -10.42 -19.45
N ILE A 537 22.21 -10.68 -18.15
CA ILE A 537 22.48 -11.98 -17.55
C ILE A 537 21.37 -12.27 -16.54
N GLY A 538 20.62 -13.33 -16.81
CA GLY A 538 19.68 -13.93 -15.87
C GLY A 538 20.36 -15.00 -15.01
N PHE A 539 19.91 -15.13 -13.77
CA PHE A 539 20.36 -16.16 -12.84
C PHE A 539 19.18 -17.02 -12.39
N ARG A 540 19.41 -18.32 -12.22
CA ARG A 540 18.46 -19.25 -11.58
C ARG A 540 19.18 -20.13 -10.59
N VAL A 541 18.54 -20.38 -9.45
CA VAL A 541 19.08 -21.29 -8.43
C VAL A 541 18.05 -22.36 -8.10
N SER A 542 18.49 -23.61 -8.12
CA SER A 542 17.64 -24.77 -7.85
C SER A 542 17.75 -25.19 -6.37
N GLY A 543 16.68 -25.81 -5.85
CA GLY A 543 16.68 -26.39 -4.50
C GLY A 543 16.48 -25.37 -3.36
N LEU A 544 16.12 -24.12 -3.67
CA LEU A 544 15.83 -23.13 -2.64
C LEU A 544 14.48 -23.39 -1.95
N GLY A 545 14.46 -23.16 -0.64
CA GLY A 545 13.27 -23.20 0.21
C GLY A 545 12.32 -22.01 -0.02
N LEU A 546 11.26 -21.92 0.78
CA LEU A 546 10.16 -20.97 0.57
C LEU A 546 10.55 -19.50 0.80
N ARG A 547 11.64 -19.23 1.51
CA ARG A 547 12.21 -17.88 1.67
C ARG A 547 13.46 -17.67 0.83
N ASN A 548 13.67 -18.53 -0.17
CA ASN A 548 14.87 -18.56 -1.00
C ASN A 548 16.15 -18.89 -0.22
N GLU A 549 16.04 -19.69 0.85
CA GLU A 549 17.15 -20.25 1.64
C GLU A 549 17.68 -21.56 1.05
N THR A 550 18.97 -21.82 1.22
CA THR A 550 19.57 -23.08 0.75
C THR A 550 19.21 -24.27 1.64
N GLY A 551 19.08 -25.44 1.02
CA GLY A 551 19.03 -26.73 1.72
C GLY A 551 20.40 -27.20 2.23
N PRO A 552 20.49 -28.44 2.74
CA PRO A 552 21.76 -29.02 3.23
C PRO A 552 22.73 -29.42 2.11
N THR A 553 22.27 -29.46 0.85
CA THR A 553 23.07 -29.81 -0.33
C THR A 553 23.62 -28.55 -1.01
N PRO A 554 24.72 -28.65 -1.78
CA PRO A 554 25.17 -27.56 -2.65
C PRO A 554 24.04 -27.02 -3.53
N SER A 555 24.03 -25.70 -3.73
CA SER A 555 23.03 -25.03 -4.55
C SER A 555 23.48 -25.00 -6.00
N ARG A 556 22.63 -25.46 -6.93
CA ARG A 556 22.93 -25.42 -8.37
C ARG A 556 22.54 -24.06 -8.93
N VAL A 557 23.54 -23.29 -9.36
CA VAL A 557 23.42 -21.96 -9.97
C VAL A 557 23.50 -22.10 -11.48
N ILE A 558 22.59 -21.46 -12.18
CA ILE A 558 22.53 -21.36 -13.64
C ILE A 558 22.61 -19.87 -14.00
N ALA A 559 23.46 -19.51 -14.94
CA ALA A 559 23.53 -18.16 -15.50
C ALA A 559 23.35 -18.21 -17.01
N THR A 560 22.56 -17.29 -17.55
CA THR A 560 22.24 -17.19 -18.98
C THR A 560 22.44 -15.77 -19.46
N VAL A 561 23.31 -15.59 -20.46
CA VAL A 561 23.49 -14.33 -21.18
C VAL A 561 22.41 -14.20 -22.25
N ASN A 562 21.61 -13.14 -22.19
CA ASN A 562 20.55 -12.86 -23.14
C ASN A 562 20.96 -11.71 -24.06
N ALA A 563 21.00 -12.02 -25.35
CA ALA A 563 21.18 -11.06 -26.44
C ALA A 563 20.18 -11.42 -27.56
N PRO A 564 18.94 -10.88 -27.54
CA PRO A 564 17.83 -11.37 -28.37
C PRO A 564 18.12 -11.42 -29.87
N ASP A 565 18.91 -10.46 -30.36
CA ASP A 565 19.29 -10.35 -31.76
C ASP A 565 20.80 -10.63 -31.95
N GLY A 566 21.48 -11.25 -30.97
CA GLY A 566 22.95 -11.43 -30.90
C GLY A 566 23.40 -12.89 -30.92
N THR A 567 24.70 -13.10 -30.67
CA THR A 567 25.33 -14.42 -30.46
C THR A 567 25.94 -14.44 -29.04
N PRO A 568 25.12 -14.73 -28.00
CA PRO A 568 25.56 -14.61 -26.62
C PRO A 568 26.53 -15.72 -26.19
N ARG A 569 27.51 -15.36 -25.35
CA ARG A 569 28.47 -16.25 -24.70
C ARG A 569 28.64 -15.87 -23.23
N LEU A 570 28.50 -16.83 -22.33
CA LEU A 570 28.89 -16.68 -20.94
C LEU A 570 30.40 -16.90 -20.83
N ARG A 571 31.12 -15.96 -20.21
CA ARG A 571 32.60 -15.97 -20.11
C ARG A 571 33.11 -16.26 -18.70
N GLY A 572 32.28 -16.05 -17.68
CA GLY A 572 32.65 -16.24 -16.29
C GLY A 572 31.41 -16.29 -15.40
N LEU A 573 31.51 -17.09 -14.36
CA LEU A 573 30.50 -17.21 -13.31
C LEU A 573 31.23 -17.35 -11.98
N GLU A 574 30.83 -16.58 -10.98
CA GLU A 574 31.48 -16.51 -9.67
C GLU A 574 30.42 -16.35 -8.58
N PHE A 575 30.77 -16.79 -7.37
CA PHE A 575 29.95 -16.57 -6.18
C PHE A 575 30.78 -16.00 -5.03
N SER A 576 30.08 -15.40 -4.07
CA SER A 576 30.68 -14.87 -2.83
C SER A 576 29.77 -15.17 -1.64
N VAL A 577 30.37 -15.55 -0.52
CA VAL A 577 29.67 -15.83 0.76
C VAL A 577 29.97 -14.78 1.85
N ASP A 578 30.80 -13.78 1.53
CA ASP A 578 31.27 -12.73 2.43
C ASP A 578 30.84 -11.32 1.98
N GLY A 579 29.75 -11.24 1.21
CA GLY A 579 29.19 -9.97 0.75
C GLY A 579 29.94 -9.34 -0.42
N GLY A 580 30.77 -10.11 -1.13
CA GLY A 580 31.51 -9.68 -2.31
C GLY A 580 32.95 -9.23 -2.02
N THR A 581 33.46 -9.46 -0.80
CA THR A 581 34.86 -9.21 -0.46
C THR A 581 35.78 -10.20 -1.17
N THR A 582 35.39 -11.47 -1.24
CA THR A 582 36.07 -12.50 -2.04
C THR A 582 35.10 -13.14 -3.04
N TRP A 583 35.63 -13.52 -4.21
CA TRP A 583 34.88 -14.14 -5.30
C TRP A 583 35.52 -15.45 -5.70
N THR A 584 34.72 -16.52 -5.67
CA THR A 584 35.16 -17.87 -6.04
C THR A 584 34.59 -18.22 -7.41
N PRO A 585 35.43 -18.65 -8.38
CA PRO A 585 34.96 -19.01 -9.71
C PRO A 585 34.16 -20.32 -9.69
N ILE A 586 33.09 -20.35 -10.48
CA ILE A 586 32.37 -21.55 -10.89
C ILE A 586 32.86 -21.89 -12.31
N PRO A 587 33.40 -23.10 -12.55
CA PRO A 587 33.92 -23.46 -13.87
C PRO A 587 32.88 -23.28 -14.98
N VAL A 588 33.25 -22.58 -16.05
CA VAL A 588 32.44 -22.39 -17.27
C VAL A 588 33.31 -22.56 -18.51
N GLU A 589 32.83 -23.32 -19.51
CA GLU A 589 33.61 -23.61 -20.73
C GLU A 589 33.69 -22.42 -21.70
N GLY A 590 32.89 -21.36 -21.50
CA GLY A 590 32.97 -20.14 -22.31
C GLY A 590 32.31 -20.22 -23.69
N THR A 591 31.77 -21.38 -24.06
CA THR A 591 31.29 -21.72 -25.42
C THR A 591 29.78 -21.57 -25.60
N SER A 592 29.01 -21.57 -24.52
CA SER A 592 27.54 -21.48 -24.52
C SER A 592 27.05 -20.15 -23.96
N ALA A 593 25.79 -19.79 -24.27
CA ALA A 593 25.12 -18.65 -23.64
C ALA A 593 24.71 -18.92 -22.19
N THR A 594 24.57 -20.20 -21.83
CA THR A 594 24.13 -20.67 -20.51
C THR A 594 25.14 -21.66 -19.95
N ALA A 595 25.52 -21.49 -18.69
CA ALA A 595 26.27 -22.49 -17.94
C ALA A 595 25.70 -22.65 -16.53
N GLU A 596 26.11 -23.72 -15.87
CA GLU A 596 25.68 -24.05 -14.53
C GLU A 596 26.81 -24.65 -13.70
N GLY A 597 26.69 -24.56 -12.38
CA GLY A 597 27.61 -25.23 -11.46
C GLY A 597 27.08 -25.26 -10.04
N GLU A 598 27.75 -26.04 -9.21
CA GLU A 598 27.38 -26.18 -7.79
C GLU A 598 28.13 -25.16 -6.93
N VAL A 599 27.39 -24.57 -5.98
CA VAL A 599 27.93 -23.66 -4.99
C VAL A 599 27.85 -24.31 -3.60
N PRO A 600 28.99 -24.61 -2.95
CA PRO A 600 28.99 -25.03 -1.56
C PRO A 600 28.67 -23.83 -0.67
N VAL A 601 27.63 -23.94 0.16
CA VAL A 601 27.20 -22.87 1.06
C VAL A 601 27.48 -23.27 2.50
N PRO A 602 28.50 -22.70 3.16
CA PRO A 602 28.78 -22.94 4.58
C PRO A 602 27.57 -22.66 5.48
N GLN A 603 27.43 -23.42 6.57
CA GLN A 603 26.30 -23.34 7.51
C GLN A 603 26.07 -21.95 8.12
N ASN A 604 27.11 -21.15 8.26
CA ASN A 604 27.05 -19.79 8.82
C ASN A 604 26.90 -18.69 7.76
N THR A 605 26.75 -19.06 6.49
CA THR A 605 26.55 -18.10 5.39
C THR A 605 25.19 -17.44 5.55
N ARG A 606 25.16 -16.10 5.55
CA ARG A 606 23.89 -15.36 5.58
C ARG A 606 23.26 -15.27 4.22
N TYR A 607 24.07 -14.89 3.23
CA TYR A 607 23.65 -14.68 1.86
C TYR A 607 24.77 -15.09 0.92
N VAL A 608 24.39 -15.53 -0.27
CA VAL A 608 25.30 -15.76 -1.38
C VAL A 608 25.08 -14.66 -2.40
N SER A 609 26.14 -14.00 -2.84
CA SER A 609 26.13 -13.06 -3.97
C SER A 609 26.63 -13.77 -5.22
N LEU A 610 26.13 -13.37 -6.39
CA LEU A 610 26.50 -13.94 -7.68
C LEU A 610 27.07 -12.87 -8.61
N ARG A 611 28.07 -13.23 -9.40
CA ARG A 611 28.61 -12.40 -10.46
C ARG A 611 28.83 -13.23 -11.71
N ALA A 612 28.50 -12.67 -12.86
CA ALA A 612 28.73 -13.32 -14.14
C ALA A 612 29.22 -12.29 -15.16
N THR A 613 30.00 -12.78 -16.12
CA THR A 613 30.48 -12.01 -17.27
C THR A 613 30.06 -12.69 -18.55
N GLY A 614 29.61 -11.93 -19.54
CA GLY A 614 29.18 -12.42 -20.83
C GLY A 614 29.52 -11.45 -21.96
N SER A 615 29.31 -11.91 -23.19
CA SER A 615 29.49 -11.12 -24.41
C SER A 615 28.44 -11.46 -25.46
N ASP A 616 28.21 -10.53 -26.38
CA ASP A 616 27.57 -10.79 -27.67
C ASP A 616 28.65 -10.75 -28.75
N GLU A 617 28.99 -11.92 -29.32
CA GLU A 617 30.04 -12.06 -30.33
C GLU A 617 29.73 -11.31 -31.63
N ARG A 618 28.45 -11.04 -31.92
CA ARG A 618 28.06 -10.30 -33.12
C ARG A 618 28.45 -8.84 -33.03
N THR A 619 28.28 -8.23 -31.86
CA THR A 619 28.50 -6.79 -31.65
C THR A 619 29.84 -6.48 -30.96
N GLY A 620 30.46 -7.48 -30.35
CA GLY A 620 31.62 -7.29 -29.45
C GLY A 620 31.24 -6.65 -28.11
N THR A 621 29.94 -6.51 -27.83
CA THR A 621 29.47 -5.94 -26.57
C THR A 621 29.72 -6.92 -25.42
N THR A 622 30.22 -6.41 -24.31
CA THR A 622 30.44 -7.19 -23.08
C THR A 622 29.48 -6.76 -21.99
N VAL A 623 29.17 -7.67 -21.07
CA VAL A 623 28.39 -7.39 -19.87
C VAL A 623 29.01 -8.11 -18.66
N ARG A 624 29.12 -7.41 -17.53
CA ARG A 624 29.34 -8.01 -16.21
C ARG A 624 28.16 -7.64 -15.32
N GLN A 625 27.56 -8.62 -14.67
CA GLN A 625 26.47 -8.42 -13.74
C GLN A 625 26.75 -9.02 -12.39
N THR A 626 26.57 -8.21 -11.34
CA THR A 626 26.70 -8.60 -9.94
C THR A 626 25.36 -8.43 -9.24
N VAL A 627 24.87 -9.50 -8.61
CA VAL A 627 23.69 -9.51 -7.76
C VAL A 627 24.15 -9.77 -6.32
N SER A 628 24.10 -8.74 -5.47
CA SER A 628 24.40 -8.93 -4.05
C SER A 628 23.24 -9.64 -3.36
N ARG A 629 23.53 -10.52 -2.40
CA ARG A 629 22.52 -11.28 -1.66
C ARG A 629 21.52 -11.99 -2.60
N ALA A 630 22.04 -12.62 -3.65
CA ALA A 630 21.28 -13.32 -4.67
C ALA A 630 20.32 -14.36 -4.08
N PHE A 631 20.71 -15.07 -3.01
CA PHE A 631 19.82 -15.95 -2.25
C PHE A 631 20.31 -16.08 -0.79
N ALA A 632 19.46 -16.58 0.10
CA ALA A 632 19.79 -16.75 1.51
C ALA A 632 20.57 -18.05 1.74
N GLY A 633 21.48 -18.06 2.71
CA GLY A 633 22.13 -19.29 3.19
C GLY A 633 21.17 -20.21 3.95
N PRO A 634 21.68 -21.24 4.67
CA PRO A 634 20.84 -22.29 5.24
C PRO A 634 19.75 -21.80 6.20
N ALA A 635 18.62 -22.52 6.22
CA ALA A 635 17.52 -22.26 7.15
C ALA A 635 18.00 -22.32 8.61
N GLY A 636 17.54 -21.37 9.45
CA GLY A 636 17.87 -21.33 10.88
C GLY A 636 19.06 -20.43 11.26
N VAL A 637 19.80 -19.90 10.29
CA VAL A 637 20.75 -18.81 10.55
C VAL A 637 19.96 -17.57 10.95
N ALA A 638 19.96 -17.23 12.24
CA ALA A 638 19.49 -15.94 12.71
C ALA A 638 20.38 -14.86 12.08
N LEU A 639 19.78 -13.83 11.49
CA LEU A 639 20.52 -12.62 11.12
C LEU A 639 20.72 -11.85 12.41
N PRO A 640 21.87 -11.87 13.11
CA PRO A 640 22.02 -11.03 14.29
C PRO A 640 21.93 -9.54 13.89
N PRO A 641 21.59 -8.66 14.85
CA PRO A 641 21.68 -7.22 14.70
C PRO A 641 22.95 -6.82 13.94
N ARG A 642 22.83 -5.90 12.97
CA ARG A 642 23.99 -5.37 12.25
C ARG A 642 24.37 -4.04 12.88
N THR A 643 25.56 -3.98 13.46
CA THR A 643 26.19 -2.72 13.83
C THR A 643 27.49 -2.58 13.06
N ALA A 644 27.65 -1.48 12.33
CA ALA A 644 28.91 -1.09 11.71
C ALA A 644 29.14 0.40 11.94
N GLY A 645 30.40 0.81 12.03
CA GLY A 645 30.75 2.17 12.40
C GLY A 645 30.38 2.51 13.86
N ALA A 646 30.24 3.80 14.14
CA ALA A 646 29.88 4.32 15.47
C ALA A 646 28.37 4.61 15.63
N THR A 647 27.57 4.22 14.64
CA THR A 647 26.13 4.46 14.65
C THR A 647 25.46 3.69 15.78
N ALA A 648 24.60 4.37 16.53
CA ALA A 648 23.83 3.77 17.62
C ALA A 648 22.40 4.30 17.65
N VAL A 649 21.50 3.52 18.26
CA VAL A 649 20.09 3.82 18.46
C VAL A 649 19.71 3.64 19.93
N SER A 650 18.87 4.52 20.45
CA SER A 650 18.41 4.49 21.85
C SER A 650 17.05 5.17 22.00
N GLY A 651 16.45 5.09 23.19
CA GLY A 651 15.25 5.85 23.53
C GLY A 651 14.00 5.49 22.70
N VAL A 652 13.87 4.22 22.29
CA VAL A 652 12.73 3.77 21.48
C VAL A 652 11.45 3.83 22.30
N THR A 653 10.45 4.56 21.82
CA THR A 653 9.12 4.65 22.41
C THR A 653 8.04 4.39 21.37
N VAL A 654 6.95 3.75 21.79
CA VAL A 654 5.74 3.59 21.00
C VAL A 654 4.60 4.16 21.80
N ASN A 655 3.79 5.02 21.18
CA ASN A 655 2.64 5.65 21.81
C ASN A 655 2.99 6.29 23.17
N GLU A 656 4.11 7.01 23.23
CA GLU A 656 4.60 7.67 24.45
C GLU A 656 4.77 6.71 25.65
N ASN A 657 5.14 5.45 25.38
CA ASN A 657 5.23 4.35 26.37
C ASN A 657 3.90 3.98 27.04
N LYS A 658 2.76 4.49 26.54
CA LYS A 658 1.43 4.10 27.00
C LYS A 658 0.97 2.87 26.20
N PRO A 659 0.27 1.91 26.83
CA PRO A 659 -0.38 0.83 26.10
C PRO A 659 -1.27 1.38 24.98
N LEU A 660 -1.19 0.76 23.80
CA LEU A 660 -2.07 1.09 22.69
C LEU A 660 -3.40 0.39 22.90
N VAL A 661 -4.41 1.15 23.31
CA VAL A 661 -5.77 0.64 23.50
C VAL A 661 -6.56 0.85 22.22
N LEU A 662 -6.94 -0.24 21.57
CA LEU A 662 -7.78 -0.24 20.38
C LEU A 662 -9.22 -0.46 20.80
N ASP A 663 -10.05 0.54 20.49
CA ASP A 663 -11.50 0.46 20.61
C ASP A 663 -12.06 -0.42 19.47
N GLY A 664 -13.29 -0.90 19.65
CA GLY A 664 -14.09 -1.57 18.62
C GLY A 664 -14.59 -0.55 17.62
N LEU A 665 -13.67 0.23 17.07
CA LEU A 665 -13.98 1.36 16.21
C LEU A 665 -14.80 0.87 15.01
N ALA A 666 -15.76 1.69 14.58
CA ALA A 666 -16.54 1.41 13.38
C ALA A 666 -15.63 1.20 12.16
N HIS A 667 -16.06 0.38 11.21
CA HIS A 667 -15.37 0.14 9.94
C HIS A 667 -14.78 1.44 9.39
N GLY A 668 -13.50 1.43 9.04
CA GLY A 668 -12.81 2.59 8.49
C GLY A 668 -12.18 3.57 9.50
N SER A 669 -12.42 3.39 10.79
CA SER A 669 -11.70 4.13 11.82
C SER A 669 -10.28 3.59 12.01
N SER A 670 -9.31 4.49 12.14
CA SER A 670 -7.91 4.12 12.40
C SER A 670 -7.41 4.74 13.69
N ALA A 671 -6.68 3.98 14.48
CA ALA A 671 -5.86 4.50 15.57
C ALA A 671 -4.57 5.06 14.96
N VAL A 672 -4.19 6.28 15.33
CA VAL A 672 -2.91 6.88 14.93
C VAL A 672 -2.05 7.06 16.15
N PHE A 673 -0.82 6.56 16.12
CA PHE A 673 0.11 6.66 17.25
C PHE A 673 1.56 6.86 16.78
N PRO A 674 2.39 7.58 17.56
CA PRO A 674 3.77 7.83 17.22
C PRO A 674 4.70 6.66 17.60
N VAL A 675 5.78 6.52 16.83
CA VAL A 675 6.98 5.76 17.17
C VAL A 675 8.16 6.71 17.10
N GLU A 676 8.98 6.76 18.15
CA GLU A 676 10.12 7.66 18.24
C GLU A 676 11.37 6.94 18.74
N PHE A 677 12.54 7.35 18.27
CA PHE A 677 13.84 6.89 18.77
C PHE A 677 14.94 7.94 18.50
N THR A 678 16.05 7.83 19.22
CA THR A 678 17.25 8.67 19.03
C THR A 678 18.31 7.87 18.28
N ALA A 679 18.94 8.50 17.30
CA ALA A 679 20.08 7.93 16.57
C ALA A 679 21.30 8.85 16.68
N THR A 680 22.49 8.27 16.79
CA THR A 680 23.76 9.00 16.95
C THR A 680 24.84 8.44 16.04
N ASP A 681 25.60 9.31 15.39
CA ASP A 681 26.83 8.98 14.65
C ASP A 681 27.74 10.22 14.53
N PRO A 682 29.08 10.11 14.58
CA PRO A 682 29.98 11.26 14.40
C PRO A 682 29.79 12.05 13.09
N SER A 683 29.29 11.41 12.03
CA SER A 683 28.98 12.05 10.74
C SER A 683 27.56 12.63 10.66
N GLY A 684 26.75 12.43 11.70
CA GLY A 684 25.31 12.68 11.70
C GLY A 684 24.51 11.56 11.05
N ILE A 685 23.18 11.69 11.07
CA ILE A 685 22.25 10.62 10.65
C ILE A 685 21.57 10.95 9.32
N ALA A 686 21.70 10.04 8.36
CA ALA A 686 21.05 10.12 7.04
C ALA A 686 19.56 9.79 7.09
N GLY A 687 19.18 8.88 7.98
CA GLY A 687 17.81 8.40 8.10
C GLY A 687 17.70 7.21 9.05
N GLY A 688 16.47 6.71 9.19
CA GLY A 688 16.17 5.51 9.97
C GLY A 688 14.84 4.92 9.59
N SER A 689 14.58 3.71 10.10
CA SER A 689 13.31 3.00 9.90
C SER A 689 12.91 2.28 11.18
N PHE A 690 11.65 1.90 11.27
CA PHE A 690 11.16 1.09 12.38
C PHE A 690 10.16 0.05 11.90
N LEU A 691 10.01 -0.98 12.74
CA LEU A 691 9.14 -2.11 12.51
C LEU A 691 8.49 -2.58 13.80
N LEU A 692 7.18 -2.77 13.77
CA LEU A 692 6.43 -3.36 14.88
C LEU A 692 6.08 -4.81 14.56
N TYR A 693 6.37 -5.76 15.45
CA TYR A 693 6.10 -7.18 15.20
C TYR A 693 5.72 -7.96 16.45
N GLN A 694 5.04 -9.09 16.26
CA GLN A 694 4.75 -10.06 17.30
C GLN A 694 5.47 -11.38 16.99
N GLY A 695 5.88 -12.11 18.02
CA GLY A 695 6.59 -13.39 17.88
C GLY A 695 8.09 -13.24 17.65
N ALA A 696 8.67 -14.13 16.86
CA ALA A 696 10.11 -14.13 16.55
C ALA A 696 10.41 -13.23 15.34
N TYR A 697 11.46 -12.40 15.41
CA TYR A 697 11.78 -11.44 14.33
C TYR A 697 11.96 -12.09 12.94
N ASN A 698 12.54 -13.29 12.88
CA ASN A 698 12.81 -14.02 11.64
C ASN A 698 11.60 -14.83 11.12
N LYS A 699 10.54 -14.95 11.93
CA LYS A 699 9.24 -15.58 11.62
C LYS A 699 8.16 -14.94 12.50
N PRO A 700 7.79 -13.68 12.22
CA PRO A 700 6.84 -12.97 13.05
C PRO A 700 5.45 -13.57 12.86
N ASP A 701 4.66 -13.59 13.94
CA ASP A 701 3.25 -14.00 13.91
C ASP A 701 2.38 -12.91 13.28
N ALA A 702 2.82 -11.65 13.41
CA ALA A 702 2.21 -10.48 12.79
C ALA A 702 3.21 -9.33 12.71
N VAL A 703 2.99 -8.43 11.76
CA VAL A 703 3.84 -7.28 11.49
C VAL A 703 3.03 -6.04 11.12
N LEU A 704 3.26 -4.95 11.84
CA LEU A 704 2.71 -3.64 11.56
C LEU A 704 3.81 -2.64 11.26
N ALA A 705 3.48 -1.64 10.44
CA ALA A 705 4.29 -0.47 10.12
C ALA A 705 5.74 -0.79 9.74
N ASP A 706 6.06 -0.71 8.46
CA ASP A 706 7.42 -0.74 7.96
C ASP A 706 7.67 0.59 7.27
N SER A 707 8.08 1.58 8.06
CA SER A 707 8.13 2.97 7.61
C SER A 707 9.53 3.51 7.79
N THR A 708 9.91 4.32 6.81
CA THR A 708 10.96 5.31 7.00
C THR A 708 10.53 6.27 8.11
N ALA A 709 11.46 6.52 9.03
CA ALA A 709 11.34 7.50 10.08
C ALA A 709 11.88 8.84 9.56
N HIS A 710 11.17 9.93 9.87
CA HIS A 710 11.72 11.26 9.69
C HIS A 710 12.75 11.53 10.78
N CYS A 711 14.03 11.60 10.44
CA CYS A 711 15.11 11.97 11.36
C CYS A 711 15.40 13.46 11.32
N ARG A 712 15.08 14.18 12.39
CA ARG A 712 15.38 15.61 12.57
C ARG A 712 16.68 15.76 13.37
N PRO A 713 17.72 16.43 12.84
CA PRO A 713 18.93 16.72 13.59
C PRO A 713 18.63 17.52 14.86
N VAL A 714 19.21 17.09 15.97
CA VAL A 714 19.27 17.85 17.24
C VAL A 714 20.59 18.60 17.32
N ASP A 715 21.68 17.94 16.91
CA ASP A 715 23.02 18.51 16.75
C ASP A 715 23.77 17.82 15.59
N ALA A 716 25.07 18.09 15.43
CA ALA A 716 25.89 17.55 14.35
C ALA A 716 26.00 16.00 14.36
N THR A 717 25.78 15.37 15.50
CA THR A 717 25.97 13.93 15.73
C THR A 717 24.69 13.18 16.09
N THR A 718 23.66 13.90 16.53
CA THR A 718 22.43 13.32 17.11
C THR A 718 21.20 13.74 16.33
N SER A 719 20.32 12.79 16.04
CA SER A 719 18.99 13.03 15.45
C SER A 719 17.88 12.37 16.26
N THR A 720 16.72 13.03 16.33
CA THR A 720 15.46 12.42 16.76
C THR A 720 14.72 11.90 15.55
N CYS A 721 14.44 10.61 15.51
CA CYS A 721 13.72 9.93 14.43
C CYS A 721 12.30 9.59 14.87
N SER A 722 11.31 9.96 14.07
CA SER A 722 9.90 9.74 14.39
C SER A 722 9.09 9.28 13.18
N GLY A 723 8.07 8.46 13.41
CA GLY A 723 7.05 8.15 12.41
C GLY A 723 5.68 7.95 13.04
N LEU A 724 4.63 8.12 12.22
CA LEU A 724 3.25 7.88 12.63
C LEU A 724 2.77 6.56 12.05
N VAL A 725 2.17 5.72 12.90
CA VAL A 725 1.50 4.49 12.48
C VAL A 725 0.00 4.74 12.51
N SER A 726 -0.64 4.53 11.36
CA SER A 726 -2.10 4.43 11.27
C SER A 726 -2.47 2.95 11.25
N LEU A 727 -3.36 2.53 12.15
CA LEU A 727 -3.77 1.15 12.33
C LEU A 727 -5.29 1.04 12.32
N ALA A 728 -5.83 0.31 11.36
CA ALA A 728 -7.26 -0.05 11.35
C ALA A 728 -7.43 -1.46 11.95
N PRO A 729 -7.97 -1.60 13.18
CA PRO A 729 -7.95 -2.88 13.89
C PRO A 729 -8.63 -4.01 13.11
N HIS A 730 -9.79 -3.76 12.51
CA HIS A 730 -10.52 -4.79 11.78
C HIS A 730 -9.82 -5.25 10.49
N THR A 731 -9.44 -4.29 9.64
CA THR A 731 -8.92 -4.61 8.30
C THR A 731 -7.45 -5.00 8.31
N GLU A 732 -6.66 -4.48 9.26
CA GLU A 732 -5.22 -4.75 9.33
C GLU A 732 -4.85 -5.86 10.31
N LEU A 733 -5.46 -5.94 11.50
CA LEU A 733 -5.21 -7.05 12.45
C LEU A 733 -6.12 -8.24 12.18
N GLY A 734 -7.45 -8.01 12.18
CA GLY A 734 -8.49 -9.00 11.91
C GLY A 734 -8.57 -10.19 12.88
N ASP A 735 -7.79 -10.20 13.95
CA ASP A 735 -7.72 -11.30 14.93
C ASP A 735 -7.43 -10.79 16.34
N ASN A 736 -8.37 -11.06 17.25
CA ASN A 736 -8.26 -10.71 18.67
C ASN A 736 -7.06 -11.34 19.39
N ALA A 737 -6.50 -12.45 18.87
CA ALA A 737 -5.31 -13.10 19.43
C ALA A 737 -4.02 -12.27 19.26
N LEU A 738 -4.06 -11.22 18.42
CA LEU A 738 -2.95 -10.27 18.25
C LEU A 738 -2.87 -9.23 19.38
N ALA A 739 -3.80 -9.26 20.34
CA ALA A 739 -3.71 -8.46 21.56
C ALA A 739 -2.62 -9.02 22.47
N GLY A 740 -1.75 -8.15 23.00
CA GLY A 740 -0.64 -8.56 23.85
C GLY A 740 0.63 -7.75 23.62
N VAL A 741 1.78 -8.40 23.81
CA VAL A 741 3.10 -7.77 23.70
C VAL A 741 3.56 -7.77 22.25
N TRP A 742 3.89 -6.57 21.77
CA TRP A 742 4.52 -6.33 20.48
C TRP A 742 5.94 -5.81 20.70
N LYS A 743 6.85 -6.19 19.81
CA LYS A 743 8.25 -5.78 19.80
C LYS A 743 8.50 -4.73 18.73
N VAL A 744 9.56 -3.96 18.91
CA VAL A 744 10.00 -2.91 17.99
C VAL A 744 11.40 -3.24 17.50
N ALA A 745 11.60 -3.25 16.19
CA ALA A 745 12.92 -3.18 15.59
C ALA A 745 13.14 -1.77 15.02
N VAL A 746 14.37 -1.27 15.05
CA VAL A 746 14.74 0.03 14.50
C VAL A 746 16.06 -0.08 13.75
N ALA A 747 16.19 0.69 12.67
CA ALA A 747 17.45 0.88 11.96
C ALA A 747 17.80 2.38 11.85
N ALA A 748 19.09 2.70 11.88
CA ALA A 748 19.61 4.03 11.62
C ALA A 748 20.92 3.99 10.84
N HIS A 749 21.17 5.05 10.06
CA HIS A 749 22.27 5.13 9.10
C HIS A 749 23.03 6.44 9.23
N ALA A 750 24.35 6.37 9.14
CA ALA A 750 25.24 7.51 9.13
C ALA A 750 25.19 8.28 7.79
N ASN A 751 25.45 9.58 7.80
CA ASN A 751 25.51 10.42 6.60
C ASN A 751 26.65 10.01 5.63
N ASP A 752 27.72 9.44 6.16
CA ASP A 752 28.87 8.99 5.36
C ASP A 752 28.65 7.62 4.68
N GLY A 753 27.52 6.96 4.96
CA GLY A 753 27.18 5.63 4.46
C GLY A 753 28.05 4.49 5.00
N GLN A 754 28.91 4.74 5.99
CA GLN A 754 29.80 3.76 6.61
C GLN A 754 29.22 3.19 7.92
N GLY A 755 28.32 3.94 8.55
CA GLY A 755 27.68 3.56 9.81
C GLY A 755 26.26 3.02 9.65
N VAL A 756 25.94 1.93 10.37
CA VAL A 756 24.59 1.37 10.50
C VAL A 756 24.37 0.79 11.88
N ALA A 757 23.18 0.99 12.43
CA ALA A 757 22.68 0.24 13.58
C ALA A 757 21.31 -0.37 13.23
N ASP A 758 21.22 -1.69 13.13
CA ASP A 758 19.99 -2.47 12.93
C ASP A 758 19.73 -3.28 14.19
N GLN A 759 18.82 -2.80 15.04
CA GLN A 759 18.41 -3.43 16.28
C GLN A 759 17.07 -4.13 16.09
N GLN A 760 17.08 -5.46 16.13
CA GLN A 760 15.92 -6.29 15.83
C GLN A 760 14.92 -6.40 17.00
N GLU A 761 15.35 -6.06 18.21
CA GLU A 761 14.51 -6.01 19.41
C GLU A 761 14.95 -4.81 20.27
N ALA A 762 14.64 -3.62 19.78
CA ALA A 762 15.02 -2.35 20.39
C ALA A 762 14.05 -1.89 21.49
N GLY A 763 12.86 -2.47 21.55
CA GLY A 763 11.85 -2.18 22.56
C GLY A 763 10.61 -3.06 22.44
N ALA A 764 9.65 -2.85 23.33
CA ALA A 764 8.36 -3.53 23.30
C ALA A 764 7.24 -2.65 23.87
N PHE A 765 6.01 -2.87 23.41
CA PHE A 765 4.81 -2.18 23.89
C PHE A 765 3.63 -3.16 24.01
N ARG A 766 2.58 -2.75 24.71
CA ARG A 766 1.34 -3.54 24.84
C ARG A 766 0.27 -2.99 23.93
N MET A 767 -0.35 -3.87 23.15
CA MET A 767 -1.55 -3.60 22.37
C MET A 767 -2.73 -4.31 23.02
N MET A 768 -3.79 -3.57 23.33
CA MET A 768 -4.90 -4.04 24.16
C MET A 768 -6.23 -3.75 23.50
N ARG A 769 -7.19 -4.66 23.68
CA ARG A 769 -8.59 -4.48 23.34
C ARG A 769 -9.26 -3.63 24.42
N LYS A 770 -10.11 -2.69 24.05
CA LYS A 770 -10.94 -1.99 25.04
C LYS A 770 -12.01 -2.93 25.57
N ALA A 771 -12.07 -3.13 26.89
CA ALA A 771 -13.16 -3.85 27.55
C ALA A 771 -14.23 -2.88 28.06
N VAL A 772 -15.49 -3.32 28.07
CA VAL A 772 -16.65 -2.55 28.53
C VAL A 772 -17.54 -3.44 29.38
N LEU A 773 -18.04 -2.90 30.49
CA LEU A 773 -19.12 -3.50 31.27
C LEU A 773 -20.40 -2.70 31.03
N ALA A 774 -21.50 -3.37 30.70
CA ALA A 774 -22.83 -2.78 30.73
C ALA A 774 -23.15 -2.28 32.15
N ALA A 775 -24.13 -1.37 32.29
CA ALA A 775 -24.60 -0.94 33.61
C ALA A 775 -24.93 -2.15 34.50
N ALA A 776 -24.63 -2.03 35.80
CA ALA A 776 -25.15 -3.00 36.75
C ALA A 776 -26.67 -2.90 36.80
N ASP A 777 -27.33 -4.03 37.02
CA ASP A 777 -28.77 -4.10 37.24
C ASP A 777 -29.00 -5.03 38.45
N ALA A 778 -29.47 -4.47 39.55
CA ALA A 778 -29.64 -5.13 40.84
C ALA A 778 -31.13 -5.24 41.20
N ALA A 779 -31.67 -6.46 41.13
CA ALA A 779 -33.10 -6.71 41.33
C ALA A 779 -33.37 -7.83 42.37
N PRO A 780 -34.51 -7.78 43.10
CA PRO A 780 -35.53 -6.73 43.08
C PRO A 780 -35.09 -5.45 43.80
N GLU A 781 -35.63 -4.31 43.37
CA GLU A 781 -35.50 -3.04 44.09
C GLU A 781 -36.89 -2.43 44.32
N PRO A 782 -37.27 -2.05 45.56
CA PRO A 782 -36.52 -2.24 46.81
C PRO A 782 -36.51 -3.71 47.28
N VAL A 783 -35.54 -4.08 48.11
CA VAL A 783 -35.39 -5.43 48.68
C VAL A 783 -35.45 -5.39 50.20
N THR A 784 -36.00 -6.41 50.84
CA THR A 784 -35.97 -6.51 52.31
C THR A 784 -34.56 -6.82 52.81
N ALA A 785 -34.19 -6.33 53.99
CA ALA A 785 -32.94 -6.74 54.63
C ALA A 785 -32.86 -8.28 54.76
N GLY A 786 -31.76 -8.87 54.29
CA GLY A 786 -31.57 -10.32 54.22
C GLY A 786 -32.29 -11.01 53.05
N GLY A 787 -33.01 -10.27 52.20
CA GLY A 787 -33.62 -10.77 50.97
C GLY A 787 -32.59 -11.09 49.88
N ASP A 788 -32.98 -11.92 48.90
CA ASP A 788 -32.12 -12.24 47.76
C ASP A 788 -32.07 -11.05 46.79
N LEU A 789 -30.86 -10.60 46.48
CA LEU A 789 -30.55 -9.56 45.51
C LEU A 789 -29.71 -10.19 44.40
N THR A 790 -30.22 -10.14 43.18
CA THR A 790 -29.50 -10.60 41.99
C THR A 790 -28.93 -9.40 41.26
N VAL A 791 -27.62 -9.34 41.11
CA VAL A 791 -26.95 -8.29 40.35
C VAL A 791 -26.44 -8.89 39.05
N THR A 792 -26.75 -8.24 37.93
CA THR A 792 -26.35 -8.66 36.59
C THR A 792 -25.59 -7.56 35.85
N SER A 793 -24.81 -7.95 34.85
CA SER A 793 -24.18 -7.09 33.84
C SER A 793 -23.67 -7.95 32.69
N ARG A 794 -22.99 -7.34 31.72
CA ARG A 794 -22.36 -8.01 30.57
C ARG A 794 -20.99 -7.41 30.29
N LEU A 795 -19.96 -8.25 30.28
CA LEU A 795 -18.60 -7.91 29.88
C LEU A 795 -18.41 -8.16 28.38
N THR A 796 -18.02 -7.11 27.65
CA THR A 796 -17.64 -7.19 26.24
C THR A 796 -16.25 -6.60 26.03
N ALA A 797 -15.64 -6.92 24.89
CA ALA A 797 -14.39 -6.30 24.46
C ALA A 797 -14.43 -6.03 22.96
N SER A 798 -13.69 -5.01 22.53
CA SER A 798 -13.48 -4.67 21.12
C SER A 798 -13.19 -5.93 20.30
N ASP A 799 -13.93 -6.18 19.23
CA ASP A 799 -13.71 -7.32 18.34
C ASP A 799 -13.05 -6.86 17.04
N TRP A 800 -11.80 -7.30 16.83
CA TRP A 800 -11.07 -6.99 15.61
C TRP A 800 -11.43 -7.94 14.47
N THR A 801 -12.09 -9.07 14.74
CA THR A 801 -12.48 -10.05 13.71
C THR A 801 -13.80 -9.68 13.04
N ASP A 802 -14.82 -9.29 13.80
CA ASP A 802 -16.19 -9.05 13.30
C ASP A 802 -16.71 -7.62 13.54
N GLU A 803 -15.81 -6.70 13.93
CA GLU A 803 -16.09 -5.30 14.29
C GLU A 803 -16.91 -5.11 15.58
N GLY A 804 -16.86 -3.89 16.12
CA GLY A 804 -17.62 -3.52 17.31
C GLY A 804 -17.14 -4.25 18.56
N TYR A 805 -18.09 -4.78 19.35
CA TYR A 805 -17.84 -5.41 20.65
C TYR A 805 -18.48 -6.79 20.71
N ALA A 806 -17.67 -7.80 21.06
CA ALA A 806 -18.13 -9.16 21.29
C ALA A 806 -18.06 -9.52 22.77
N ALA A 807 -18.78 -10.58 23.13
CA ALA A 807 -18.75 -11.19 24.45
C ALA A 807 -17.30 -11.49 24.87
N TYR A 808 -16.89 -11.01 26.05
CA TYR A 808 -15.57 -11.35 26.58
C TYR A 808 -15.71 -12.44 27.65
N ALA A 809 -15.79 -13.68 27.18
CA ALA A 809 -16.08 -14.86 27.98
C ALA A 809 -14.89 -15.33 28.83
N GLY A 810 -15.20 -16.08 29.89
CA GLY A 810 -14.20 -16.77 30.72
C GLY A 810 -13.33 -15.86 31.58
N GLN A 811 -13.73 -14.60 31.77
CA GLN A 811 -12.95 -13.60 32.50
C GLN A 811 -13.44 -13.44 33.95
N PRO A 812 -12.56 -13.26 34.94
CA PRO A 812 -12.96 -12.93 36.31
C PRO A 812 -13.46 -11.48 36.40
N VAL A 813 -14.65 -11.27 36.95
CA VAL A 813 -15.28 -9.96 37.16
C VAL A 813 -15.79 -9.87 38.59
N THR A 814 -15.46 -8.77 39.27
CA THR A 814 -15.76 -8.57 40.69
C THR A 814 -16.94 -7.62 40.87
N LEU A 815 -17.95 -8.08 41.60
CA LEU A 815 -19.02 -7.23 42.12
C LEU A 815 -18.48 -6.43 43.30
N GLN A 816 -18.69 -5.11 43.27
CA GLN A 816 -18.28 -4.17 44.29
C GLN A 816 -19.51 -3.44 44.86
N PHE A 817 -19.46 -3.11 46.14
CA PHE A 817 -20.49 -2.36 46.85
C PHE A 817 -19.91 -1.08 47.45
N ARG A 818 -20.66 0.02 47.37
CA ARG A 818 -20.39 1.28 48.06
C ARG A 818 -21.59 1.64 48.93
N GLN A 819 -21.39 1.66 50.24
CA GLN A 819 -22.46 2.00 51.17
C GLN A 819 -22.92 3.45 50.97
N SER A 820 -24.24 3.69 51.05
CA SER A 820 -24.82 5.03 51.00
C SER A 820 -24.18 5.96 52.04
N GLY A 821 -23.85 7.19 51.65
CA GLY A 821 -23.11 8.16 52.47
C GLY A 821 -21.60 7.94 52.53
N THR A 822 -21.04 6.97 51.82
CA THR A 822 -19.59 6.70 51.75
C THR A 822 -19.05 6.82 50.31
N THR A 823 -17.73 6.95 50.15
CA THR A 823 -17.08 7.07 48.83
C THR A 823 -16.29 5.83 48.42
N ALA A 824 -16.03 4.90 49.33
CA ALA A 824 -15.17 3.74 49.11
C ALA A 824 -15.95 2.52 48.57
N TRP A 825 -15.39 1.87 47.56
CA TRP A 825 -15.88 0.60 47.02
C TRP A 825 -15.22 -0.57 47.74
N SER A 826 -16.01 -1.59 48.09
CA SER A 826 -15.53 -2.85 48.66
C SER A 826 -15.85 -4.02 47.74
N ASP A 827 -14.90 -4.92 47.53
CA ASP A 827 -15.11 -6.15 46.76
C ASP A 827 -16.03 -7.10 47.53
N VAL A 828 -17.08 -7.59 46.88
CA VAL A 828 -18.08 -8.48 47.48
C VAL A 828 -17.90 -9.91 46.99
N ARG A 829 -17.84 -10.10 45.66
CA ARG A 829 -17.76 -11.42 45.04
C ARG A 829 -17.18 -11.35 43.64
N THR A 830 -16.32 -12.29 43.29
CA THR A 830 -15.83 -12.47 41.91
C THR A 830 -16.56 -13.62 41.25
N VAL A 831 -17.01 -13.43 40.01
CA VAL A 831 -17.61 -14.45 39.15
C VAL A 831 -16.88 -14.50 37.82
N THR A 832 -17.07 -15.58 37.06
CA THR A 832 -16.52 -15.73 35.71
C THR A 832 -17.58 -15.35 34.68
N SER A 833 -17.25 -14.54 33.69
CA SER A 833 -18.16 -14.19 32.59
C SER A 833 -18.55 -15.40 31.75
N GLY A 834 -19.83 -15.50 31.39
CA GLY A 834 -20.39 -16.54 30.53
C GLY A 834 -19.94 -16.44 29.07
N ALA A 835 -20.33 -17.42 28.25
CA ALA A 835 -20.00 -17.46 26.82
C ALA A 835 -20.52 -16.24 26.02
N ASP A 836 -21.64 -15.67 26.47
CA ASP A 836 -22.24 -14.45 25.92
C ASP A 836 -21.75 -13.16 26.62
N GLY A 837 -20.81 -13.29 27.56
CA GLY A 837 -20.25 -12.21 28.36
C GLY A 837 -21.07 -11.88 29.61
N SER A 838 -22.17 -12.57 29.90
CA SER A 838 -23.00 -12.31 31.07
C SER A 838 -22.22 -12.51 32.37
N VAL A 839 -22.46 -11.63 33.34
CA VAL A 839 -22.01 -11.79 34.72
C VAL A 839 -23.22 -11.65 35.63
N THR A 840 -23.42 -12.61 36.52
CA THR A 840 -24.58 -12.65 37.40
C THR A 840 -24.20 -13.25 38.74
N THR A 841 -24.75 -12.70 39.81
CA THR A 841 -24.67 -13.34 41.11
C THR A 841 -25.83 -12.94 42.01
N THR A 842 -26.24 -13.87 42.87
CA THR A 842 -27.26 -13.64 43.89
C THR A 842 -26.63 -13.67 45.27
N LEU A 843 -26.97 -12.68 46.09
CA LEU A 843 -26.46 -12.49 47.46
C LEU A 843 -27.55 -11.87 48.35
N ARG A 844 -27.33 -11.83 49.66
CA ARG A 844 -28.31 -11.25 50.59
C ARG A 844 -28.11 -9.73 50.70
N ALA A 845 -29.14 -8.93 50.50
CA ALA A 845 -29.05 -7.48 50.69
C ALA A 845 -28.89 -7.12 52.18
N TRP A 846 -27.99 -6.20 52.54
CA TRP A 846 -27.73 -5.84 53.95
C TRP A 846 -27.79 -4.34 54.26
N LYS A 847 -27.50 -3.46 53.30
CA LYS A 847 -27.45 -2.00 53.47
C LYS A 847 -27.78 -1.29 52.17
N ASN A 848 -28.32 -0.09 52.28
CA ASN A 848 -28.47 0.85 51.17
C ASN A 848 -27.11 1.20 50.56
N GLY A 849 -27.04 1.27 49.25
CA GLY A 849 -25.83 1.67 48.56
C GLY A 849 -25.82 1.32 47.08
N ASP A 850 -24.71 1.64 46.44
CA ASP A 850 -24.48 1.42 45.02
C ASP A 850 -23.75 0.09 44.78
N TRP A 851 -24.15 -0.62 43.73
CA TRP A 851 -23.56 -1.86 43.25
C TRP A 851 -22.96 -1.66 41.87
N ARG A 852 -21.72 -2.09 41.65
CA ARG A 852 -21.10 -2.07 40.32
C ARG A 852 -20.27 -3.32 40.07
N TRP A 853 -20.12 -3.68 38.81
CA TRP A 853 -19.16 -4.68 38.38
C TRP A 853 -17.83 -4.01 38.00
N ALA A 854 -16.73 -4.68 38.29
CA ALA A 854 -15.39 -4.25 37.94
C ALA A 854 -14.60 -5.41 37.32
N PHE A 855 -14.03 -5.17 36.15
CA PHE A 855 -13.11 -6.06 35.45
C PHE A 855 -11.70 -5.47 35.56
N ALA A 856 -10.76 -6.25 36.08
CA ALA A 856 -9.36 -5.86 36.15
C ALA A 856 -8.70 -6.00 34.77
N ALA A 857 -7.76 -5.11 34.44
CA ALA A 857 -7.00 -5.21 33.20
C ALA A 857 -6.20 -6.53 33.15
N ASN A 858 -6.05 -7.09 31.96
CA ASN A 858 -5.19 -8.25 31.71
C ASN A 858 -4.23 -7.95 30.54
N PRO A 859 -3.34 -8.87 30.13
CA PRO A 859 -2.40 -8.60 29.03
C PRO A 859 -3.05 -8.26 27.68
N ALA A 860 -4.30 -8.65 27.45
CA ALA A 860 -5.00 -8.51 26.17
C ALA A 860 -6.07 -7.41 26.18
N ALA A 861 -6.57 -6.97 27.34
CA ALA A 861 -7.69 -6.05 27.44
C ALA A 861 -7.63 -5.10 28.64
N THR A 862 -8.20 -3.90 28.48
CA THR A 862 -8.21 -2.86 29.52
C THR A 862 -9.11 -3.21 30.70
N ALA A 863 -8.90 -2.57 31.86
CA ALA A 863 -9.86 -2.62 32.95
C ALA A 863 -11.18 -1.94 32.54
N ALA A 864 -12.28 -2.37 33.14
CA ALA A 864 -13.60 -1.76 32.96
C ALA A 864 -14.35 -1.70 34.29
N SER A 865 -15.25 -0.73 34.44
CA SER A 865 -16.20 -0.67 35.55
C SER A 865 -17.56 -0.31 35.00
N SER A 866 -18.62 -0.97 35.49
CA SER A 866 -19.97 -0.63 35.10
C SER A 866 -20.41 0.71 35.70
N ALA A 867 -21.41 1.34 35.09
CA ALA A 867 -22.26 2.26 35.84
C ALA A 867 -22.85 1.50 37.03
N ALA A 868 -22.96 2.19 38.16
CA ALA A 868 -23.47 1.59 39.38
C ALA A 868 -25.00 1.67 39.41
N ASP A 869 -25.60 0.72 40.12
CA ASP A 869 -27.03 0.68 40.41
C ASP A 869 -27.26 0.85 41.91
N TYR A 870 -28.15 1.77 42.29
CA TYR A 870 -28.46 2.00 43.69
C TYR A 870 -29.53 1.01 44.13
N VAL A 871 -29.42 0.50 45.36
CA VAL A 871 -30.45 -0.38 45.94
C VAL A 871 -30.89 0.16 47.29
N GLU A 872 -32.19 0.41 47.43
CA GLU A 872 -32.84 0.63 48.72
C GLU A 872 -33.17 -0.71 49.41
N VAL A 873 -32.65 -0.87 50.63
CA VAL A 873 -32.93 -2.00 51.53
C VAL A 873 -33.91 -1.57 52.62
N LYS A 874 -35.03 -2.29 52.73
CA LYS A 874 -36.13 -2.00 53.66
C LYS A 874 -36.12 -2.86 54.91
#